data_AF-A0A9P6FZC4-F1
#
_entry.id   AF-A0A9P6FZC4-F1
#
_cell.length_a   1.000
_cell.length_b   1.000
_cell.length_c   1.000
_cell.angle_alpha   90.00
_cell.angle_beta   90.00
_cell.angle_gamma   90.00
#
_symmetry.space_group_name_H-M   'P 1'
#
loop_
_entity.id
_entity.type
_entity.pdbx_description
1 polymer ?
#
loop_
_entity_poly.entity_id
_entity_poly.type
_entity_poly.pdbx_seq_one_letter_code
_entity_poly.pdbx_strand_id
1 'polypeptide(L)'
;MAMSVKAQTIERDLQNARAKAQYSAFPELTRRYVKHNKDGIVLANTALLELAIVEAENAVSRTQKWTQAISLDDTPELITTSPKIKQASVQEAVDRLERVLSKGTEEHQEYAAIVLARTAMATDAPDRVQRVAHYLQNIQLPPAKIPTGYNFALVICGLTVKGMALEEEDRIPEAIVSYDNASILAQANPNERSDELHAWVENALYRASLLKMRQRDLIAATRSFRAYHGQALQWSPNFRLPRRSTIYQYYSQALLSSYKAFLSQSIATNGISSIIEYVPLNEQSQFYLPTLTQETAQIHAYWEDALYAVTQFPKADEKNWRALAMIEQIIEDRRLLGPGSDADKRTLVETIYRASQKTFQSPRILRFLFLALVDLGQYDEAVLALSSYLDMIKLNNKVKNASEGGELSNEQRSRQDVESERDIASVMVAGCRLYGKELKKPSEALLYAKEAFEIIEKHLQQEDAQELLSDVYKYQGIAYGLQASRAHEPELRPGLFSKAIESIEKAIEISPESFDTHYYHAYHLAETRDIPKAILAVKQSLNFNASHIPSWHLLTLLLSSQKDYERALNVCAVGLKESEWDLPNLDEFTASRQEGEEYLSLRITQMALQNQLYGPEAALEQQEVLFSLYTKVFAADPNAQGESVYDVRTISRGSHSELELTANGTIVMSGRPRASSVLSSRSRNGGGSDIGTMTAGGSNNTLEVPKANYAASVTSSIGSSGSRGRRSIPPPSATATHSTLGRSMLGLPPQVNRPTAKSIQQTAKANKILVTLWLMSASTFLKLGRVDDAIKAIGEAERVDASNPDVWYQLGLFHLSQEDAETASVSFSKALALEPFHVACLTRVGRNYLEAGSLEMAEGVLGSATKSQGWDSAEAWFYLGKVFEASDRLTRAKECLWYALDLESSRVDDLVMVNVRQIAEMGAYVELLEYNNIDGMILLSELSRRRIRSIQKLIRVGKNEVVVVLRVDKEKGYIDLSKRRVSATDIIKCEERYNKSKAVHSIMSTVAKKEDKDLEKLYEQLAWPLYAKYGHAYDAFKVALNEPEKVFEGLEIPESTKEELRRLTPQPVKIRADIEVTCFDYEGIDAIKTAFKEAEAVSLPDVPIRVKLVAPPLYVMITNALDKQLGIDTMEKAIAVLEESIKKSKGNMVTKMS
;
A
#
# COMPACT_ATOMS: atom_id res chain seq x y z
N MET A 1 26.35 19.27 73.10
CA MET A 1 25.70 18.32 74.03
C MET A 1 25.08 17.22 73.20
N ALA A 2 25.35 15.95 73.52
CA ALA A 2 24.78 14.83 72.77
C ALA A 2 23.26 14.77 72.99
N MET A 3 22.50 14.75 71.89
CA MET A 3 21.05 14.67 71.90
C MET A 3 20.60 13.36 72.57
N SER A 4 19.54 13.39 73.39
CA SER A 4 19.00 12.17 74.01
C SER A 4 18.50 11.18 72.94
N VAL A 5 18.76 9.88 73.08
CA VAL A 5 18.26 8.83 72.17
C VAL A 5 16.74 8.90 71.95
N LYS A 6 16.00 9.28 73.00
CA LYS A 6 14.55 9.52 72.91
C LYS A 6 14.20 10.75 72.06
N ALA A 7 14.99 11.82 72.15
CA ALA A 7 14.80 13.02 71.33
C ALA A 7 15.10 12.74 69.85
N GLN A 8 16.16 11.97 69.54
CA GLN A 8 16.49 11.55 68.17
C GLN A 8 15.39 10.68 67.54
N THR A 9 14.77 9.81 68.34
CA THR A 9 13.66 8.97 67.86
C THR A 9 12.43 9.83 67.52
N ILE A 10 12.09 10.79 68.39
CA ILE A 10 10.96 11.70 68.18
C ILE A 10 11.21 12.64 67.00
N GLU A 11 12.45 13.10 66.81
CA GLU A 11 12.84 13.91 65.65
C GLU A 11 12.66 13.13 64.35
N ARG A 12 13.09 11.87 64.31
CA ARG A 12 12.89 10.98 63.17
C ARG A 12 11.41 10.75 62.89
N ASP A 13 10.61 10.55 63.93
CA ASP A 13 9.15 10.38 63.78
C ASP A 13 8.48 11.66 63.27
N LEU A 14 8.93 12.84 63.73
CA LEU A 14 8.46 14.14 63.25
C LEU A 14 8.84 14.37 61.78
N GLN A 15 10.08 14.08 61.38
CA GLN A 15 10.52 14.19 59.99
C GLN A 15 9.80 13.19 59.07
N ASN A 16 9.55 11.97 59.54
CA ASN A 16 8.73 10.99 58.81
C ASN A 16 7.27 11.44 58.66
N ALA A 17 6.69 12.05 59.70
CA ALA A 17 5.35 12.62 59.64
C ALA A 17 5.28 13.79 58.64
N ARG A 18 6.31 14.64 58.59
CA ARG A 18 6.46 15.71 57.59
C ARG A 18 6.58 15.16 56.17
N ALA A 19 7.41 14.13 55.96
CA ALA A 19 7.56 13.49 54.65
C ALA A 19 6.27 12.82 54.14
N LYS A 20 5.42 12.30 55.03
CA LYS A 20 4.13 11.66 54.69
C LYS A 20 2.94 12.61 54.71
N ALA A 21 3.14 13.92 54.89
CA ALA A 21 2.08 14.92 55.03
C ALA A 21 1.03 14.57 56.11
N GLN A 22 1.47 13.98 57.23
CA GLN A 22 0.60 13.58 58.36
C GLN A 22 0.43 14.72 59.38
N TYR A 23 -0.22 15.80 58.95
CA TYR A 23 -0.31 17.05 59.71
C TYR A 23 -1.01 16.93 61.08
N SER A 24 -1.91 15.95 61.26
CA SER A 24 -2.61 15.72 62.54
C SER A 24 -1.69 15.32 63.69
N ALA A 25 -0.52 14.73 63.39
CA ALA A 25 0.45 14.30 64.40
C ALA A 25 1.40 15.43 64.84
N PHE A 26 1.46 16.55 64.11
CA PHE A 26 2.46 17.61 64.32
C PHE A 26 2.36 18.27 65.69
N PRO A 27 1.18 18.67 66.22
CA PRO A 27 1.09 19.35 67.52
C PRO A 27 1.57 18.49 68.70
N GLU A 28 1.34 17.18 68.65
CA GLU A 28 1.76 16.26 69.70
C GLU A 28 3.25 15.93 69.62
N LEU A 29 3.76 15.65 68.41
CA LEU A 29 5.17 15.33 68.18
C LEU A 29 6.08 16.53 68.47
N THR A 30 5.71 17.74 68.06
CA THR A 30 6.46 18.97 68.35
C THR A 30 6.52 19.25 69.85
N ARG A 31 5.40 19.09 70.58
CA ARG A 31 5.37 19.24 72.04
C ARG A 31 6.27 18.22 72.75
N ARG A 32 6.24 16.96 72.32
CA ARG A 32 7.11 15.90 72.84
C ARG A 32 8.59 16.16 72.51
N TYR A 33 8.88 16.67 71.31
CA TYR A 33 10.22 17.01 70.87
C TYR A 33 10.84 18.12 71.73
N VAL A 34 10.14 19.25 71.89
CA VAL A 34 10.61 20.39 72.71
C VAL A 34 10.81 20.00 74.18
N LYS A 35 10.00 19.06 74.70
CA LYS A 35 10.15 18.56 76.08
C LYS A 35 11.48 17.80 76.29
N HIS A 36 11.95 17.07 75.27
CA HIS A 36 13.14 16.22 75.34
C HIS A 36 14.40 16.88 74.72
N ASN A 37 14.22 17.93 73.91
CA ASN A 37 15.28 18.74 73.31
C ASN A 37 14.92 20.23 73.37
N LYS A 38 15.47 20.95 74.36
CA LYS A 38 15.23 22.40 74.54
C LYS A 38 15.86 23.28 73.46
N ASP A 39 16.82 22.75 72.69
CA ASP A 39 17.48 23.47 71.60
C ASP A 39 16.75 23.25 70.26
N GLY A 40 15.82 22.29 70.19
CA GLY A 40 15.03 21.94 68.99
C GLY A 40 13.81 22.84 68.73
N ILE A 41 13.75 24.04 69.34
CA ILE A 41 12.55 24.91 69.28
C ILE A 41 12.31 25.44 67.86
N VAL A 42 13.39 25.71 67.08
CA VAL A 42 13.26 26.18 65.69
C VAL A 42 12.55 25.13 64.83
N LEU A 43 12.99 23.88 64.86
CA LEU A 43 12.37 22.77 64.10
C LEU A 43 10.91 22.52 64.51
N ALA A 44 10.59 22.70 65.79
CA ALA A 44 9.20 22.57 66.26
C ALA A 44 8.31 23.69 65.71
N ASN A 45 8.78 24.93 65.72
CA ASN A 45 8.03 26.08 65.20
C ASN A 45 7.94 26.07 63.66
N THR A 46 8.93 25.55 62.93
CA THR A 46 8.82 25.37 61.48
C THR A 46 7.74 24.37 61.10
N ALA A 47 7.65 23.23 61.80
CA ALA A 47 6.58 22.26 61.59
C ALA A 47 5.19 22.83 61.95
N LEU A 48 5.08 23.64 63.00
CA LEU A 48 3.83 24.33 63.35
C LEU A 48 3.43 25.39 62.31
N LEU A 49 4.40 26.08 61.71
CA LEU A 49 4.16 27.01 60.61
C LEU A 49 3.65 26.28 59.36
N GLU A 50 4.23 25.13 59.01
CA GLU A 50 3.74 24.28 57.92
C GLU A 50 2.29 23.82 58.14
N LEU A 51 1.96 23.42 59.37
CA LEU A 51 0.58 23.09 59.74
C LEU A 51 -0.37 24.28 59.52
N ALA A 52 0.02 25.47 59.97
CA ALA A 52 -0.78 26.70 59.80
C ALA A 52 -1.01 27.05 58.32
N ILE A 53 -0.01 26.85 57.46
CA ILE A 53 -0.15 27.03 56.00
C ILE A 53 -1.22 26.07 55.47
N VAL A 54 -1.10 24.78 55.76
CA VAL A 54 -1.99 23.75 55.20
C VAL A 54 -3.42 23.91 55.70
N GLU A 55 -3.63 24.26 56.97
CA GLU A 55 -4.95 24.58 57.50
C GLU A 55 -5.58 25.77 56.78
N ALA A 56 -4.78 26.81 56.50
CA ALA A 56 -5.24 27.99 55.80
C ALA A 56 -5.51 27.73 54.30
N GLU A 57 -4.68 26.94 53.61
CA GLU A 57 -4.91 26.48 52.23
C GLU A 57 -6.20 25.66 52.12
N ASN A 58 -6.45 24.76 53.09
CA ASN A 58 -7.67 23.95 53.14
C ASN A 58 -8.91 24.81 53.39
N ALA A 59 -8.81 25.84 54.23
CA ALA A 59 -9.91 26.78 54.48
C ALA A 59 -10.26 27.59 53.21
N VAL A 60 -9.25 28.09 52.50
CA VAL A 60 -9.43 28.83 51.23
C VAL A 60 -9.99 27.91 50.13
N SER A 61 -9.47 26.70 50.01
CA SER A 61 -9.95 25.73 49.00
C SER A 61 -11.44 25.36 49.19
N ARG A 62 -11.89 25.19 50.44
CA ARG A 62 -13.30 24.91 50.77
C ARG A 62 -14.22 26.09 50.48
N THR A 63 -13.75 27.31 50.78
CA THR A 63 -14.56 28.53 50.61
C THR A 63 -14.70 28.96 49.16
N GLN A 64 -13.64 28.82 48.36
CA GLN A 64 -13.63 29.21 46.95
C GLN A 64 -14.04 28.08 45.98
N LYS A 65 -14.46 26.90 46.50
CA LYS A 65 -14.72 25.69 45.71
C LYS A 65 -13.57 25.41 44.72
N TRP A 66 -12.33 25.62 45.16
CA TRP A 66 -11.17 25.43 44.29
C TRP A 66 -11.01 23.94 44.00
N THR A 67 -11.20 23.56 42.74
CA THR A 67 -11.00 22.19 42.27
C THR A 67 -9.73 22.15 41.43
N GLN A 68 -8.92 21.10 41.60
CA GLN A 68 -7.75 20.84 40.75
C GLN A 68 -8.12 20.81 39.25
N ALA A 69 -9.39 20.62 38.89
CA ALA A 69 -9.89 20.69 37.52
C ALA A 69 -9.67 22.07 36.83
N ILE A 70 -9.47 23.15 37.58
CA ILE A 70 -9.21 24.49 37.01
C ILE A 70 -7.88 24.53 36.24
N SER A 71 -6.89 23.69 36.60
CA SER A 71 -5.62 23.63 35.88
C SER A 71 -5.71 22.94 34.52
N LEU A 72 -6.87 22.42 34.13
CA LEU A 72 -7.12 21.96 32.75
C LEU A 72 -7.21 23.11 31.75
N ASP A 73 -7.43 24.34 32.23
CA ASP A 73 -7.49 25.54 31.40
C ASP A 73 -6.15 26.29 31.34
N ASP A 74 -5.09 25.70 31.90
CA ASP A 74 -3.74 26.25 31.84
C ASP A 74 -3.22 26.27 30.41
N THR A 75 -2.63 27.38 30.02
CA THR A 75 -1.89 27.54 28.75
C THR A 75 -0.46 27.97 29.04
N PRO A 76 0.48 27.87 28.07
CA PRO A 76 1.84 28.38 28.25
C PRO A 76 1.89 29.87 28.64
N GLU A 77 0.87 30.65 28.29
CA GLU A 77 0.75 32.07 28.63
C GLU A 77 0.10 32.29 29.99
N LEU A 78 -0.84 31.43 30.39
CA LEU A 78 -1.60 31.55 31.64
C LEU A 78 -1.51 30.26 32.45
N ILE A 79 -0.64 30.26 33.46
CA ILE A 79 -0.50 29.16 34.42
C ILE A 79 -1.31 29.50 35.68
N THR A 80 -2.33 28.70 36.00
CA THR A 80 -3.15 28.93 37.20
C THR A 80 -2.33 28.81 38.47
N THR A 81 -2.47 29.81 39.35
CA THR A 81 -1.87 29.82 40.68
C THR A 81 -2.87 29.33 41.71
N SER A 82 -2.38 28.68 42.76
CA SER A 82 -3.22 28.31 43.90
C SER A 82 -3.80 29.56 44.55
N PRO A 83 -5.03 29.50 45.09
CA PRO A 83 -5.66 30.66 45.69
C PRO A 83 -4.85 31.12 46.90
N LYS A 84 -4.60 32.43 46.97
CA LYS A 84 -3.72 33.04 47.98
C LYS A 84 -4.39 33.05 49.35
N ILE A 85 -3.58 32.82 50.39
CA ILE A 85 -4.00 32.77 51.77
C ILE A 85 -4.03 34.19 52.36
N LYS A 86 -5.00 34.49 53.23
CA LYS A 86 -5.02 35.74 54.00
C LYS A 86 -3.83 35.79 54.96
N GLN A 87 -2.99 36.81 54.84
CA GLN A 87 -1.78 36.97 55.66
C GLN A 87 -2.07 36.87 57.18
N ALA A 88 -3.19 37.43 57.64
CA ALA A 88 -3.59 37.41 59.05
C ALA A 88 -3.73 36.00 59.66
N SER A 89 -4.01 34.97 58.84
CA SER A 89 -4.19 33.60 59.33
C SER A 89 -2.89 32.89 59.71
N VAL A 90 -1.76 33.33 59.15
CA VAL A 90 -0.44 32.69 59.35
C VAL A 90 0.52 33.61 60.13
N GLN A 91 0.21 34.90 60.25
CA GLN A 91 1.07 35.90 60.86
C GLN A 91 1.54 35.54 62.29
N GLU A 92 0.66 35.00 63.13
CA GLU A 92 1.03 34.61 64.50
C GLU A 92 2.12 33.51 64.50
N ALA A 93 2.04 32.54 63.58
CA ALA A 93 3.02 31.47 63.46
C ALA A 93 4.35 31.99 62.87
N VAL A 94 4.29 32.93 61.91
CA VAL A 94 5.47 33.62 61.35
C VAL A 94 6.22 34.38 62.45
N ASP A 95 5.52 35.22 63.21
CA ASP A 95 6.10 36.03 64.29
C ASP A 95 6.73 35.15 65.39
N ARG A 96 6.16 33.97 65.65
CA ARG A 96 6.71 32.99 66.61
C ARG A 96 8.01 32.38 66.10
N LEU A 97 8.11 32.07 64.80
CA LEU A 97 9.31 31.49 64.21
C LEU A 97 10.45 32.52 64.11
N GLU A 98 10.17 33.74 63.63
CA GLU A 98 11.17 34.81 63.49
C GLU A 98 11.83 35.17 64.83
N ARG A 99 11.06 35.22 65.92
CA ARG A 99 11.58 35.47 67.28
C ARG A 99 12.56 34.41 67.78
N VAL A 100 12.47 33.19 67.26
CA VAL A 100 13.26 32.03 67.72
C VAL A 100 14.37 31.66 66.74
N LEU A 101 14.38 32.22 65.54
CA LEU A 101 15.30 31.89 64.45
C LEU A 101 16.78 31.96 64.88
N SER A 102 17.17 32.98 65.65
CA SER A 102 18.54 33.15 66.16
C SER A 102 19.03 32.09 67.15
N LYS A 103 18.13 31.25 67.68
CA LYS A 103 18.44 30.21 68.68
C LYS A 103 18.72 28.82 68.07
N GLY A 104 18.55 28.67 66.75
CA GLY A 104 18.76 27.40 66.03
C GLY A 104 20.20 27.20 65.56
N THR A 105 20.50 25.97 65.12
CA THR A 105 21.72 25.67 64.33
C THR A 105 21.61 26.30 62.94
N GLU A 106 22.75 26.53 62.27
CA GLU A 106 22.80 27.09 60.91
C GLU A 106 21.90 26.31 59.93
N GLU A 107 21.96 24.98 59.92
CA GLU A 107 21.09 24.13 59.09
C GLU A 107 19.59 24.36 59.38
N HIS A 108 19.19 24.46 60.66
CA HIS A 108 17.79 24.72 61.00
C HIS A 108 17.32 26.12 60.62
N GLN A 109 18.22 27.11 60.62
CA GLN A 109 17.92 28.47 60.18
C GLN A 109 17.69 28.53 58.66
N GLU A 110 18.52 27.85 57.88
CA GLU A 110 18.37 27.74 56.42
C GLU A 110 17.02 27.10 56.03
N TYR A 111 16.69 25.95 56.63
CA TYR A 111 15.42 25.28 56.35
C TYR A 111 14.20 26.06 56.86
N ALA A 112 14.32 26.75 58.00
CA ALA A 112 13.26 27.64 58.49
C ALA A 112 13.02 28.82 57.55
N ALA A 113 14.07 29.40 56.98
CA ALA A 113 13.98 30.48 56.00
C ALA A 113 13.32 30.03 54.69
N ILE A 114 13.53 28.79 54.24
CA ILE A 114 12.80 28.20 53.10
C ILE A 114 11.29 28.12 53.39
N VAL A 115 10.90 27.66 54.57
CA VAL A 115 9.49 27.58 54.97
C VAL A 115 8.88 28.99 55.08
N LEU A 116 9.62 29.97 55.61
CA LEU A 116 9.20 31.38 55.61
C LEU A 116 9.03 31.93 54.20
N ALA A 117 9.95 31.64 53.28
CA ALA A 117 9.80 32.00 51.87
C ALA A 117 8.55 31.36 51.23
N ARG A 118 8.28 30.08 51.51
CA ARG A 118 7.04 29.40 51.09
C ARG A 118 5.80 30.13 51.63
N THR A 119 5.80 30.50 52.92
CA THR A 119 4.67 31.22 53.52
C THR A 119 4.44 32.57 52.85
N ALA A 120 5.51 33.32 52.59
CA ALA A 120 5.42 34.62 51.94
C ALA A 120 4.77 34.49 50.55
N MET A 121 5.21 33.53 49.72
CA MET A 121 4.60 33.28 48.41
C MET A 121 3.14 32.83 48.48
N ALA A 122 2.77 32.05 49.49
CA ALA A 122 1.39 31.56 49.65
C ALA A 122 0.41 32.66 50.10
N THR A 123 0.89 33.75 50.68
CA THR A 123 0.06 34.85 51.18
C THR A 123 -0.30 35.89 50.12
N ASP A 124 -1.45 36.55 50.30
CA ASP A 124 -1.92 37.65 49.45
C ASP A 124 -1.24 39.01 49.72
N ALA A 125 -0.01 39.01 50.25
CA ALA A 125 0.72 40.23 50.55
C ALA A 125 1.24 40.91 49.26
N PRO A 126 1.22 42.26 49.17
CA PRO A 126 1.77 42.98 48.02
C PRO A 126 3.30 42.85 47.93
N ASP A 127 4.00 42.83 49.08
CA ASP A 127 5.47 42.76 49.14
C ASP A 127 6.02 41.32 49.19
N ARG A 128 5.22 40.32 48.81
CA ARG A 128 5.55 38.89 48.99
C ARG A 128 6.86 38.48 48.29
N VAL A 129 7.08 38.95 47.06
CA VAL A 129 8.27 38.64 46.27
C VAL A 129 9.53 39.18 46.93
N GLN A 130 9.46 40.42 47.44
CA GLN A 130 10.56 41.05 48.17
C GLN A 130 10.89 40.30 49.47
N ARG A 131 9.87 39.81 50.19
CA ARG A 131 10.07 38.97 51.39
C ARG A 131 10.74 37.65 51.05
N VAL A 132 10.38 37.02 49.94
CA VAL A 132 11.00 35.77 49.48
C VAL A 132 12.46 35.99 49.13
N ALA A 133 12.76 37.06 48.40
CA ALA A 133 14.13 37.46 48.10
C ALA A 133 14.94 37.71 49.37
N HIS A 134 14.36 38.37 50.37
CA HIS A 134 15.00 38.62 51.68
C HIS A 134 15.34 37.33 52.42
N TYR A 135 14.39 36.39 52.55
CA TYR A 135 14.63 35.13 53.27
C TYR A 135 15.63 34.22 52.54
N LEU A 136 15.69 34.26 51.21
CA LEU A 136 16.57 33.40 50.40
C LEU A 136 17.93 34.05 50.08
N GLN A 137 18.17 35.32 50.45
CA GLN A 137 19.38 36.07 50.06
C GLN A 137 20.68 35.42 50.52
N ASN A 138 20.68 34.83 51.72
CA ASN A 138 21.88 34.28 52.36
C ASN A 138 22.02 32.76 52.18
N ILE A 139 21.13 32.12 51.41
CA ILE A 139 21.10 30.66 51.24
C ILE A 139 21.65 30.32 49.85
N GLN A 140 22.67 29.47 49.80
CA GLN A 140 23.13 28.90 48.54
C GLN A 140 22.19 27.76 48.12
N LEU A 141 21.41 27.99 47.06
CA LEU A 141 20.52 27.00 46.45
C LEU A 141 21.00 26.69 45.03
N PRO A 142 21.47 25.46 44.73
CA PRO A 142 21.58 24.27 45.60
C PRO A 142 22.69 24.35 46.67
N PRO A 143 22.52 23.69 47.83
CA PRO A 143 23.54 23.66 48.88
C PRO A 143 24.76 22.82 48.49
N ALA A 144 25.95 23.17 48.99
CA ALA A 144 27.18 22.43 48.72
C ALA A 144 27.16 20.97 49.22
N LYS A 145 26.38 20.70 50.29
CA LYS A 145 26.11 19.36 50.82
C LYS A 145 24.62 19.05 50.65
N ILE A 146 24.30 18.02 49.86
CA ILE A 146 22.92 17.62 49.60
C ILE A 146 22.36 16.90 50.84
N PRO A 147 21.25 17.38 51.43
CA PRO A 147 20.61 16.72 52.56
C PRO A 147 19.78 15.51 52.13
N THR A 148 19.46 14.63 53.09
CA THR A 148 18.60 13.44 52.89
C THR A 148 17.24 13.61 53.58
N GLY A 149 16.25 12.81 53.19
CA GLY A 149 14.91 12.81 53.76
C GLY A 149 14.13 14.11 53.50
N TYR A 150 13.34 14.56 54.48
CA TYR A 150 12.44 15.72 54.31
C TYR A 150 13.19 17.04 54.02
N ASN A 151 14.41 17.19 54.52
CA ASN A 151 15.22 18.38 54.25
C ASN A 151 15.57 18.51 52.76
N PHE A 152 15.70 17.39 52.04
CA PHE A 152 15.82 17.39 50.58
C PHE A 152 14.57 17.96 49.90
N ALA A 153 13.37 17.58 50.37
CA ALA A 153 12.12 18.15 49.87
C ALA A 153 12.02 19.66 50.10
N LEU A 154 12.56 20.16 51.22
CA LEU A 154 12.65 21.60 51.48
C LEU A 154 13.61 22.31 50.52
N VAL A 155 14.77 21.73 50.18
CA VAL A 155 15.67 22.34 49.17
C VAL A 155 14.97 22.47 47.82
N ILE A 156 14.25 21.44 47.38
CA ILE A 156 13.44 21.49 46.16
C ILE A 156 12.34 22.55 46.30
N CYS A 157 11.63 22.60 47.42
CA CYS A 157 10.65 23.65 47.71
C CYS A 157 11.28 25.05 47.58
N GLY A 158 12.46 25.30 48.16
CA GLY A 158 13.16 26.58 48.07
C GLY A 158 13.49 26.98 46.64
N LEU A 159 13.99 26.06 45.82
CA LEU A 159 14.26 26.30 44.41
C LEU A 159 12.98 26.62 43.62
N THR A 160 11.88 25.89 43.88
CA THR A 160 10.60 26.15 43.21
C THR A 160 9.98 27.49 43.63
N VAL A 161 10.02 27.83 44.91
CA VAL A 161 9.51 29.11 45.44
C VAL A 161 10.32 30.27 44.89
N LYS A 162 11.65 30.12 44.79
CA LYS A 162 12.53 31.08 44.11
C LYS A 162 12.13 31.27 42.64
N GLY A 163 11.90 30.17 41.91
CA GLY A 163 11.40 30.21 40.54
C GLY A 163 10.07 30.94 40.40
N MET A 164 9.11 30.68 41.30
CA MET A 164 7.79 31.33 41.30
C MET A 164 7.88 32.82 41.60
N ALA A 165 8.78 33.24 42.49
CA ALA A 165 9.01 34.65 42.77
C ALA A 165 9.59 35.38 41.54
N LEU A 166 10.58 34.76 40.86
CA LEU A 166 11.16 35.29 39.63
C LEU A 166 10.15 35.34 38.47
N GLU A 167 9.21 34.40 38.43
CA GLU A 167 8.10 34.39 37.47
C GLU A 167 7.15 35.57 37.69
N GLU A 168 6.81 35.93 38.94
CA GLU A 168 6.03 37.13 39.23
C GLU A 168 6.78 38.45 38.94
N GLU A 169 8.12 38.43 38.88
CA GLU A 169 8.97 39.54 38.42
C GLU A 169 9.18 39.57 36.88
N ASP A 170 8.53 38.69 36.12
CA ASP A 170 8.72 38.50 34.67
C ASP A 170 10.17 38.11 34.25
N ARG A 171 11.01 37.63 35.17
CA ARG A 171 12.38 37.14 34.91
C ARG A 171 12.40 35.67 34.50
N ILE A 172 11.72 35.37 33.39
CA ILE A 172 11.42 34.00 32.95
C ILE A 172 12.66 33.09 32.77
N PRO A 173 13.78 33.51 32.12
CA PRO A 173 14.93 32.64 31.94
C PRO A 173 15.57 32.18 33.26
N GLU A 174 15.62 33.06 34.25
CA GLU A 174 16.18 32.75 35.58
C GLU A 174 15.23 31.86 36.40
N ALA A 175 13.92 32.05 36.24
CA ALA A 175 12.91 31.16 36.79
C ALA A 175 13.07 29.74 36.23
N ILE A 176 13.23 29.59 34.91
CA ILE A 176 13.46 28.29 34.24
C ILE A 176 14.70 27.59 34.81
N VAL A 177 15.83 28.31 34.94
CA VAL A 177 17.06 27.74 35.53
C VAL A 177 16.82 27.26 36.96
N SER A 178 16.07 28.02 37.76
CA SER A 178 15.73 27.62 39.13
C SER A 178 14.88 26.35 39.18
N TYR A 179 13.91 26.22 38.27
CA TYR A 179 13.09 25.01 38.14
C TYR A 179 13.87 23.81 37.58
N ASP A 180 14.75 24.01 36.60
CA ASP A 180 15.60 22.97 36.02
C ASP A 180 16.58 22.43 37.06
N ASN A 181 17.16 23.29 37.90
CA ASN A 181 18.00 22.88 39.02
C ASN A 181 17.23 21.97 40.00
N ALA A 182 15.96 22.29 40.30
CA ALA A 182 15.11 21.44 41.12
C ALA A 182 14.88 20.06 40.48
N SER A 183 14.63 20.03 39.17
CA SER A 183 14.47 18.79 38.40
C SER A 183 15.74 17.94 38.38
N ILE A 184 16.88 18.53 38.05
CA ILE A 184 18.19 17.85 37.94
C ILE A 184 18.57 17.23 39.29
N LEU A 185 18.38 17.96 40.40
CA LEU A 185 18.66 17.45 41.74
C LEU A 185 17.76 16.28 42.11
N ALA A 186 16.47 16.34 41.77
CA ALA A 186 15.54 15.23 41.99
C ALA A 186 15.91 13.99 41.17
N GLN A 187 16.35 14.16 39.92
CA GLN A 187 16.81 13.06 39.07
C GLN A 187 18.12 12.43 39.57
N ALA A 188 19.05 13.25 40.09
CA ALA A 188 20.32 12.78 40.63
C ALA A 188 20.16 11.96 41.92
N ASN A 189 19.03 12.07 42.63
CA ASN A 189 18.77 11.42 43.91
C ASN A 189 17.48 10.57 43.89
N PRO A 190 17.41 9.47 43.11
CA PRO A 190 16.19 8.67 42.90
C PRO A 190 15.73 7.86 44.13
N ASN A 191 16.60 7.75 45.15
CA ASN A 191 16.32 7.01 46.38
C ASN A 191 15.45 7.80 47.38
N GLU A 192 15.42 9.12 47.26
CA GLU A 192 14.61 10.00 48.10
C GLU A 192 13.17 10.06 47.58
N ARG A 193 12.21 9.61 48.38
CA ARG A 193 10.79 9.56 47.99
C ARG A 193 9.90 10.06 49.10
N SER A 194 9.11 11.09 48.81
CA SER A 194 8.05 11.59 49.68
C SER A 194 6.95 12.26 48.87
N ASP A 195 5.72 12.27 49.39
CA ASP A 195 4.56 12.84 48.69
C ASP A 195 4.73 14.35 48.48
N GLU A 196 5.30 15.04 49.46
CA GLU A 196 5.63 16.47 49.35
C GLU A 196 6.75 16.73 48.33
N LEU A 197 7.79 15.89 48.30
CA LEU A 197 8.83 15.99 47.27
C LEU A 197 8.24 15.86 45.87
N HIS A 198 7.38 14.86 45.64
CA HIS A 198 6.71 14.68 44.35
C HIS A 198 5.85 15.90 43.98
N ALA A 199 5.15 16.51 44.95
CA ALA A 199 4.35 17.71 44.73
C ALA A 199 5.19 18.94 44.31
N TRP A 200 6.38 19.13 44.89
CA TRP A 200 7.27 20.23 44.54
C TRP A 200 8.01 19.98 43.22
N VAL A 201 8.52 18.77 43.02
CA VAL A 201 9.16 18.37 41.76
C VAL A 201 8.18 18.50 40.59
N GLU A 202 6.94 18.04 40.76
CA GLU A 202 5.88 18.18 39.75
C GLU A 202 5.61 19.65 39.44
N ASN A 203 5.50 20.51 40.45
CA ASN A 203 5.25 21.94 40.24
C ASN A 203 6.41 22.63 39.49
N ALA A 204 7.66 22.25 39.82
CA ALA A 204 8.85 22.74 39.12
C ALA A 204 8.82 22.37 37.64
N LEU A 205 8.64 21.07 37.36
CA LEU A 205 8.63 20.53 36.00
C LEU A 205 7.45 21.06 35.18
N TYR A 206 6.27 21.16 35.80
CA TYR A 206 5.07 21.69 35.18
C TYR A 206 5.30 23.12 34.68
N ARG A 207 5.77 24.01 35.57
CA ARG A 207 6.06 25.40 35.23
C ARG A 207 7.21 25.55 34.24
N ALA A 208 8.31 24.82 34.46
CA ALA A 208 9.45 24.84 33.54
C ALA A 208 9.06 24.47 32.11
N SER A 209 8.27 23.40 31.96
CA SER A 209 7.86 22.91 30.64
C SER A 209 6.97 23.90 29.88
N LEU A 210 5.97 24.48 30.55
CA LEU A 210 5.08 25.49 29.96
C LEU A 210 5.81 26.80 29.65
N LEU A 211 6.71 27.26 30.53
CA LEU A 211 7.49 28.48 30.31
C LEU A 211 8.49 28.34 29.15
N LYS A 212 9.10 27.15 28.97
CA LYS A 212 9.96 26.87 27.80
C LYS A 212 9.15 26.90 26.51
N MET A 213 7.92 26.36 26.53
CA MET A 213 6.99 26.46 25.41
C MET A 213 6.62 27.92 25.10
N ARG A 214 6.41 28.76 26.13
CA ARG A 214 6.17 30.21 25.99
C ARG A 214 7.35 30.94 25.34
N GLN A 215 8.59 30.56 25.65
CA GLN A 215 9.80 31.09 25.01
C GLN A 215 10.05 30.57 23.59
N ARG A 216 9.21 29.64 23.09
CA ARG A 216 9.35 28.95 21.79
C ARG A 216 10.63 28.11 21.66
N ASP A 217 11.25 27.72 22.77
CA ASP A 217 12.36 26.74 22.78
C ASP A 217 11.79 25.32 22.81
N LEU A 218 11.46 24.80 21.62
CA LEU A 218 10.81 23.50 21.44
C LEU A 218 11.68 22.32 21.88
N ILE A 219 13.01 22.41 21.70
CA ILE A 219 13.93 21.33 22.05
C ILE A 219 14.07 21.23 23.57
N ALA A 220 14.27 22.37 24.25
CA ALA A 220 14.34 22.39 25.71
C ALA A 220 12.98 22.01 26.34
N ALA A 221 11.87 22.45 25.75
CA ALA A 221 10.53 22.06 26.18
C ALA A 221 10.32 20.54 26.08
N THR A 222 10.68 19.93 24.95
CA THR A 222 10.58 18.47 24.73
C THR A 222 11.40 17.68 25.75
N ARG A 223 12.61 18.14 26.08
CA ARG A 223 13.45 17.54 27.14
C ARG A 223 12.77 17.64 28.51
N SER A 224 12.16 18.78 28.84
CA SER A 224 11.40 18.95 30.08
C SER A 224 10.14 18.08 30.13
N PHE A 225 9.46 17.87 29.00
CA PHE A 225 8.31 16.97 28.93
C PHE A 225 8.71 15.49 29.11
N ARG A 226 9.81 15.05 28.50
CA ARG A 226 10.41 13.72 28.74
C ARG A 226 10.78 13.51 30.21
N ALA A 227 11.38 14.54 30.82
CA ALA A 227 11.69 14.53 32.26
C ALA A 227 10.43 14.43 33.12
N TYR A 228 9.37 15.17 32.78
CA TYR A 228 8.06 15.07 33.45
C TYR A 228 7.48 13.67 33.32
N HIS A 229 7.45 13.10 32.10
CA HIS A 229 6.93 11.77 31.84
C HIS A 229 7.70 10.70 32.64
N GLY A 230 9.04 10.75 32.63
CA GLY A 230 9.87 9.82 33.39
C GLY A 230 9.64 9.86 34.90
N GLN A 231 9.38 11.06 35.47
CA GLN A 231 9.02 11.21 36.88
C GLN A 231 7.57 10.79 37.17
N ALA A 232 6.65 11.05 36.24
CA ALA A 232 5.24 10.71 36.38
C ALA A 232 5.00 9.20 36.50
N LEU A 233 5.86 8.36 35.90
CA LEU A 233 5.84 6.90 36.04
C LEU A 233 6.09 6.43 37.49
N GLN A 234 6.74 7.25 38.32
CA GLN A 234 7.01 6.92 39.72
C GLN A 234 5.88 7.34 40.67
N TRP A 235 4.99 8.23 40.21
CA TRP A 235 3.92 8.79 41.01
C TRP A 235 2.67 7.89 40.99
N SER A 236 1.79 8.07 41.98
CA SER A 236 0.47 7.40 42.00
C SER A 236 -0.35 7.74 40.74
N PRO A 237 -1.15 6.81 40.17
CA PRO A 237 -1.97 7.06 38.99
C PRO A 237 -2.92 8.26 39.14
N ASN A 238 -3.51 8.46 40.34
CA ASN A 238 -4.49 9.52 40.59
C ASN A 238 -3.88 10.87 40.99
N PHE A 239 -2.55 10.99 40.97
CA PHE A 239 -1.87 12.18 41.45
C PHE A 239 -1.95 13.32 40.41
N ARG A 240 -2.70 14.39 40.73
CA ARG A 240 -2.83 15.63 39.94
C ARG A 240 -3.12 15.39 38.45
N LEU A 241 -4.10 14.55 38.16
CA LEU A 241 -4.53 14.20 36.81
C LEU A 241 -4.76 15.41 35.87
N PRO A 242 -5.40 16.52 36.31
CA PRO A 242 -5.57 17.73 35.49
C PRO A 242 -4.26 18.26 34.88
N ARG A 243 -3.21 18.42 35.69
CA ARG A 243 -1.91 18.93 35.22
C ARG A 243 -1.22 17.95 34.29
N ARG A 244 -1.32 16.64 34.57
CA ARG A 244 -0.78 15.61 33.67
C ARG A 244 -1.41 15.65 32.30
N SER A 245 -2.73 15.80 32.23
CA SER A 245 -3.45 15.95 30.96
C SER A 245 -2.95 17.17 30.17
N THR A 246 -2.81 18.32 30.83
CA THR A 246 -2.27 19.54 30.20
C THR A 246 -0.84 19.33 29.68
N ILE A 247 0.00 18.65 30.45
CA ILE A 247 1.37 18.32 30.02
C ILE A 247 1.37 17.42 28.80
N TYR A 248 0.60 16.33 28.78
CA TYR A 248 0.60 15.43 27.63
C TYR A 248 0.05 16.07 26.36
N GLN A 249 -0.93 16.97 26.48
CA GLN A 249 -1.40 17.80 25.37
C GLN A 249 -0.25 18.60 24.74
N TYR A 250 0.45 19.41 25.54
CA TYR A 250 1.54 20.25 25.03
C TYR A 250 2.80 19.46 24.65
N TYR A 251 3.01 18.30 25.27
CA TYR A 251 4.09 17.40 24.89
C TYR A 251 3.88 16.86 23.48
N SER A 252 2.66 16.41 23.14
CA SER A 252 2.33 15.98 21.77
C SER A 252 2.59 17.10 20.76
N GLN A 253 2.14 18.32 21.07
CA GLN A 253 2.34 19.50 20.22
C GLN A 253 3.82 19.88 20.07
N ALA A 254 4.61 19.81 21.16
CA ALA A 254 6.04 20.10 21.13
C ALA A 254 6.82 19.07 20.31
N LEU A 255 6.50 17.78 20.44
CA LEU A 255 7.08 16.72 19.62
C LEU A 255 6.79 16.96 18.13
N LEU A 256 5.53 17.21 17.79
CA LEU A 256 5.12 17.44 16.41
C LEU A 256 5.79 18.68 15.79
N SER A 257 5.79 19.80 16.52
CA SER A 257 6.41 21.05 16.06
C SER A 257 7.92 20.92 15.91
N SER A 258 8.59 20.17 16.80
CA SER A 258 10.01 19.86 16.66
C SER A 258 10.30 19.00 15.43
N TYR A 259 9.44 18.03 15.12
CA TYR A 259 9.55 17.20 13.93
C TYR A 259 9.30 18.01 12.63
N LYS A 260 8.28 18.90 12.61
CA LYS A 260 8.04 19.83 11.50
C LYS A 260 9.26 20.73 11.24
N ALA A 261 9.86 21.26 12.30
CA ALA A 261 11.08 22.08 12.19
C ALA A 261 12.24 21.27 11.57
N PHE A 262 12.45 20.03 12.03
CA PHE A 262 13.45 19.13 11.47
C PHE A 262 13.23 18.85 9.97
N LEU A 263 12.00 18.52 9.56
CA LEU A 263 11.66 18.30 8.15
C LEU A 263 11.94 19.54 7.28
N SER A 264 11.56 20.73 7.75
CA SER A 264 11.79 21.99 7.01
C SER A 264 13.28 22.30 6.79
N GLN A 265 14.12 21.96 7.77
CA GLN A 265 15.58 22.15 7.69
C GLN A 265 16.25 21.15 6.73
N SER A 266 15.72 19.92 6.66
CA SER A 266 16.14 18.91 5.69
C SER A 266 15.75 19.29 4.25
N ILE A 267 14.54 19.79 4.02
CA ILE A 267 14.07 20.18 2.68
C ILE A 267 14.88 21.37 2.12
N ALA A 268 15.29 22.32 2.97
CA ALA A 268 16.10 23.46 2.57
C ALA A 268 17.54 23.11 2.13
N THR A 269 18.02 21.90 2.42
CA THR A 269 19.40 21.45 2.12
C THR A 269 19.50 20.40 1.02
N ASN A 270 18.38 20.05 0.37
CA ASN A 270 18.36 19.01 -0.66
C ASN A 270 18.87 19.50 -2.02
N GLY A 271 20.19 19.59 -2.05
CA GLY A 271 21.03 19.54 -3.22
C GLY A 271 22.40 18.97 -2.86
N ILE A 272 22.48 17.89 -2.07
CA ILE A 272 23.60 16.94 -2.00
C ILE A 272 23.11 15.64 -1.34
N SER A 273 23.15 14.57 -2.12
CA SER A 273 23.14 13.18 -1.67
C SER A 273 24.45 12.88 -0.93
N SER A 274 24.56 13.26 0.35
CA SER A 274 25.51 12.70 1.33
C SER A 274 25.52 13.53 2.63
N ILE A 275 24.60 13.28 3.57
CA ILE A 275 24.85 13.53 5.00
C ILE A 275 24.24 12.37 5.80
N ILE A 276 24.89 11.21 5.72
CA ILE A 276 24.78 10.12 6.72
C ILE A 276 26.00 10.10 7.64
N GLU A 277 27.02 10.95 7.43
CA GLU A 277 28.20 10.96 8.29
C GLU A 277 28.41 12.31 8.98
N TYR A 278 28.72 12.22 10.28
CA TYR A 278 29.08 13.27 11.25
C TYR A 278 27.96 13.96 12.05
N VAL A 279 27.35 13.21 12.99
CA VAL A 279 26.89 13.71 14.31
C VAL A 279 27.20 12.63 15.36
N PRO A 280 27.81 12.92 16.52
CA PRO A 280 28.31 11.90 17.44
C PRO A 280 27.19 11.04 18.08
N LEU A 281 27.49 9.74 18.20
CA LEU A 281 26.62 8.59 18.45
C LEU A 281 25.83 8.52 19.79
N ASN A 282 25.75 9.57 20.60
CA ASN A 282 24.97 9.54 21.86
C ASN A 282 23.71 10.44 21.87
N GLU A 283 23.41 11.13 20.77
CA GLU A 283 22.21 11.99 20.63
C GLU A 283 21.29 11.60 19.45
N GLN A 284 21.70 10.63 18.62
CA GLN A 284 21.02 10.25 17.38
C GLN A 284 19.68 9.50 17.55
N SER A 285 19.33 9.04 18.76
CA SER A 285 18.05 8.35 19.01
C SER A 285 16.85 9.29 19.12
N GLN A 286 17.06 10.61 19.09
CA GLN A 286 16.01 11.59 19.39
C GLN A 286 14.96 11.79 18.28
N PHE A 287 15.26 11.40 17.03
CA PHE A 287 14.38 11.60 15.87
C PHE A 287 14.41 10.42 14.87
N TYR A 288 14.58 9.20 15.36
CA TYR A 288 14.29 8.02 14.54
C TYR A 288 12.76 7.89 14.42
N LEU A 289 12.22 7.88 13.20
CA LEU A 289 10.77 7.91 12.94
C LEU A 289 10.00 6.77 13.65
N PRO A 290 10.49 5.52 13.69
CA PRO A 290 9.90 4.46 14.52
C PRO A 290 9.90 4.74 16.03
N THR A 291 10.95 5.36 16.56
CA THR A 291 11.01 5.72 17.99
C THR A 291 10.01 6.85 18.30
N LEU A 292 9.88 7.82 17.39
CA LEU A 292 8.95 8.94 17.53
C LEU A 292 7.49 8.49 17.45
N THR A 293 7.15 7.59 16.53
CA THR A 293 5.80 7.00 16.41
C THR A 293 5.45 6.19 17.65
N GLN A 294 6.39 5.43 18.21
CA GLN A 294 6.19 4.72 19.47
C GLN A 294 6.00 5.69 20.66
N GLU A 295 6.84 6.73 20.77
CA GLU A 295 6.77 7.74 21.82
C GLU A 295 5.42 8.49 21.79
N THR A 296 5.00 8.93 20.61
CA THR A 296 3.70 9.63 20.42
C THR A 296 2.51 8.74 20.74
N ALA A 297 2.51 7.47 20.30
CA ALA A 297 1.45 6.52 20.62
C ALA A 297 1.32 6.27 22.14
N GLN A 298 2.44 6.19 22.86
CA GLN A 298 2.42 6.08 24.32
C GLN A 298 1.83 7.34 24.97
N ILE A 299 2.27 8.53 24.54
CA ILE A 299 1.78 9.80 25.08
C ILE A 299 0.28 9.95 24.88
N HIS A 300 -0.23 9.62 23.69
CA HIS A 300 -1.67 9.64 23.41
C HIS A 300 -2.47 8.76 24.36
N ALA A 301 -1.98 7.55 24.67
CA ALA A 301 -2.64 6.64 25.61
C ALA A 301 -2.65 7.21 27.04
N TYR A 302 -1.52 7.74 27.52
CA TYR A 302 -1.47 8.37 28.85
C TYR A 302 -2.31 9.64 28.94
N TRP A 303 -2.39 10.41 27.86
CA TRP A 303 -3.25 11.58 27.78
C TRP A 303 -4.73 11.19 27.86
N GLU A 304 -5.15 10.17 27.09
CA GLU A 304 -6.51 9.63 27.10
C GLU A 304 -6.91 9.20 28.52
N ASP A 305 -6.09 8.40 29.19
CA ASP A 305 -6.34 7.91 30.55
C ASP A 305 -6.46 9.06 31.56
N ALA A 306 -5.55 10.03 31.50
CA ALA A 306 -5.57 11.19 32.39
C ALA A 306 -6.81 12.06 32.16
N LEU A 307 -7.18 12.30 30.91
CA LEU A 307 -8.32 13.14 30.54
C LEU A 307 -9.65 12.47 30.89
N TYR A 308 -9.82 11.18 30.62
CA TYR A 308 -11.08 10.46 30.88
C TYR A 308 -11.33 10.13 32.34
N ALA A 309 -10.27 10.12 33.17
CA ALA A 309 -10.41 10.06 34.62
C ALA A 309 -10.98 11.37 35.20
N VAL A 310 -10.76 12.51 34.52
CA VAL A 310 -11.24 13.83 34.97
C VAL A 310 -12.56 14.22 34.29
N THR A 311 -12.78 13.83 33.04
CA THR A 311 -13.95 14.20 32.25
C THR A 311 -15.13 13.25 32.45
N GLN A 312 -16.30 13.83 32.66
CA GLN A 312 -17.58 13.13 32.78
C GLN A 312 -18.38 13.25 31.47
N PHE A 313 -19.38 12.38 31.30
CA PHE A 313 -20.30 12.48 30.18
C PHE A 313 -21.06 13.82 30.23
N PRO A 314 -21.19 14.55 29.10
CA PRO A 314 -21.82 15.86 29.07
C PRO A 314 -23.29 15.82 29.53
N LYS A 315 -23.71 16.88 30.23
CA LYS A 315 -25.14 17.16 30.47
C LYS A 315 -25.78 17.73 29.20
N ALA A 316 -27.12 17.82 29.17
CA ALA A 316 -27.89 18.19 27.96
C ALA A 316 -27.45 19.48 27.25
N ASP A 317 -26.87 20.46 27.98
CA ASP A 317 -26.40 21.74 27.42
C ASP A 317 -24.87 21.88 27.38
N GLU A 318 -24.13 20.88 27.86
CA GLU A 318 -22.67 20.90 27.91
C GLU A 318 -22.09 20.07 26.77
N LYS A 319 -20.97 20.52 26.18
CA LYS A 319 -20.21 19.74 25.21
C LYS A 319 -18.84 19.40 25.76
N ASN A 320 -18.42 18.16 25.59
CA ASN A 320 -17.09 17.71 25.99
C ASN A 320 -16.04 18.04 24.91
N TRP A 321 -15.79 19.33 24.71
CA TRP A 321 -14.86 19.83 23.67
C TRP A 321 -13.41 19.38 23.90
N ARG A 322 -13.01 19.06 25.15
CA ARG A 322 -11.65 18.58 25.45
C ARG A 322 -11.37 17.22 24.84
N ALA A 323 -12.36 16.32 24.89
CA ALA A 323 -12.26 15.03 24.21
C ALA A 323 -12.16 15.23 22.68
N LEU A 324 -12.86 16.21 22.12
CA LEU A 324 -12.77 16.56 20.69
C LEU A 324 -11.39 17.10 20.31
N ALA A 325 -10.86 18.05 21.09
CA ALA A 325 -9.55 18.65 20.86
C ALA A 325 -8.42 17.61 20.95
N MET A 326 -8.54 16.64 21.87
CA MET A 326 -7.60 15.53 21.97
C MET A 326 -7.59 14.67 20.70
N ILE A 327 -8.76 14.24 20.22
CA ILE A 327 -8.87 13.43 19.01
C ILE A 327 -8.37 14.20 17.77
N GLU A 328 -8.70 15.48 17.67
CA GLU A 328 -8.20 16.35 16.60
C GLU A 328 -6.67 16.43 16.57
N GLN A 329 -6.03 16.59 17.74
CA GLN A 329 -4.57 16.56 17.84
C GLN A 329 -3.98 15.20 17.44
N ILE A 330 -4.57 14.09 17.91
CA ILE A 330 -4.10 12.74 17.57
C ILE A 330 -4.16 12.49 16.05
N ILE A 331 -5.19 13.00 15.39
CA ILE A 331 -5.37 12.84 13.93
C ILE A 331 -4.38 13.71 13.16
N GLU A 332 -4.14 14.95 13.60
CA GLU A 332 -3.10 15.81 13.02
C GLU A 332 -1.71 15.18 13.18
N ASP A 333 -1.40 14.65 14.37
CA ASP A 333 -0.12 13.97 14.65
C ASP A 333 0.08 12.80 13.67
N ARG A 334 -0.98 12.01 13.43
CA ARG A 334 -0.94 10.88 12.47
C ARG A 334 -0.88 11.31 11.02
N ARG A 335 -1.53 12.41 10.64
CA ARG A 335 -1.44 12.94 9.26
C ARG A 335 0.02 13.24 8.88
N LEU A 336 0.83 13.63 9.86
CA LEU A 336 2.24 13.98 9.65
C LEU A 336 3.20 12.80 9.80
N LEU A 337 2.94 11.91 10.76
CA LEU A 337 3.76 10.71 10.95
C LEU A 337 3.45 9.61 9.92
N GLY A 338 2.31 9.72 9.25
CA GLY A 338 1.79 8.71 8.32
C GLY A 338 0.78 7.77 8.98
N PRO A 339 0.09 6.94 8.17
CA PRO A 339 -1.02 6.10 8.62
C PRO A 339 -0.62 4.98 9.61
N GLY A 340 0.68 4.67 9.74
CA GLY A 340 1.20 3.65 10.63
C GLY A 340 0.80 2.22 10.22
N SER A 341 1.06 1.27 11.11
CA SER A 341 0.69 -0.14 10.90
C SER A 341 -0.83 -0.34 10.97
N ASP A 342 -1.33 -1.47 10.47
CA ASP A 342 -2.76 -1.82 10.62
C ASP A 342 -3.17 -1.95 12.10
N ALA A 343 -2.23 -2.29 13.01
CA ALA A 343 -2.47 -2.27 14.45
C ALA A 343 -2.70 -0.84 14.97
N ASP A 344 -1.91 0.12 14.50
CA ASP A 344 -2.07 1.53 14.88
C ASP A 344 -3.39 2.10 14.37
N LYS A 345 -3.84 1.71 13.17
CA LYS A 345 -5.17 2.12 12.67
C LYS A 345 -6.29 1.57 13.55
N ARG A 346 -6.18 0.34 14.04
CA ARG A 346 -7.15 -0.25 14.99
C ARG A 346 -7.15 0.48 16.32
N THR A 347 -5.98 0.81 16.86
CA THR A 347 -5.91 1.56 18.13
C THR A 347 -6.57 2.93 18.02
N LEU A 348 -6.44 3.61 16.87
CA LEU A 348 -7.13 4.87 16.61
C LEU A 348 -8.65 4.69 16.64
N VAL A 349 -9.17 3.70 15.92
CA VAL A 349 -10.61 3.40 15.90
C VAL A 349 -11.12 3.09 17.31
N GLU A 350 -10.37 2.31 18.11
CA GLU A 350 -10.69 2.07 19.53
C GLU A 350 -10.72 3.36 20.36
N THR A 351 -9.73 4.24 20.20
CA THR A 351 -9.66 5.52 20.90
C THR A 351 -10.82 6.44 20.50
N ILE A 352 -11.20 6.49 19.22
CA ILE A 352 -12.35 7.26 18.75
C ILE A 352 -13.67 6.68 19.30
N TYR A 353 -13.82 5.35 19.36
CA TYR A 353 -14.98 4.73 19.99
C TYR A 353 -15.10 5.08 21.47
N ARG A 354 -13.99 5.13 22.22
CA ARG A 354 -14.02 5.59 23.62
C ARG A 354 -14.35 7.08 23.74
N ALA A 355 -13.87 7.91 22.81
CA ALA A 355 -14.26 9.32 22.74
C ALA A 355 -15.76 9.48 22.46
N SER A 356 -16.35 8.59 21.65
CA SER A 356 -17.80 8.58 21.42
C SER A 356 -18.62 8.29 22.69
N GLN A 357 -18.07 7.53 23.64
CA GLN A 357 -18.72 7.29 24.94
C GLN A 357 -18.65 8.49 25.88
N LYS A 358 -17.79 9.46 25.60
CA LYS A 358 -17.56 10.67 26.40
C LYS A 358 -18.12 11.93 25.75
N THR A 359 -18.67 11.81 24.54
CA THR A 359 -19.26 12.89 23.75
C THR A 359 -20.71 12.54 23.41
N PHE A 360 -21.54 13.53 23.11
CA PHE A 360 -22.94 13.32 22.74
C PHE A 360 -23.19 13.92 21.36
N GLN A 361 -23.68 13.10 20.43
CA GLN A 361 -24.09 13.53 19.08
C GLN A 361 -23.06 14.40 18.35
N SER A 362 -21.77 14.04 18.45
CA SER A 362 -20.70 14.84 17.85
C SER A 362 -20.49 14.48 16.37
N PRO A 363 -20.69 15.42 15.42
CA PRO A 363 -20.41 15.17 14.01
C PRO A 363 -18.91 14.99 13.76
N ARG A 364 -18.03 15.71 14.48
CA ARG A 364 -16.57 15.61 14.30
C ARG A 364 -16.05 14.21 14.64
N ILE A 365 -16.54 13.62 15.73
CA ILE A 365 -16.21 12.24 16.11
C ILE A 365 -16.69 11.26 15.04
N LEU A 366 -17.89 11.43 14.50
CA LEU A 366 -18.41 10.57 13.43
C LEU A 366 -17.61 10.70 12.13
N ARG A 367 -17.18 11.92 11.74
CA ARG A 367 -16.29 12.15 10.61
C ARG A 367 -14.95 11.44 10.80
N PHE A 368 -14.31 11.64 11.95
CA PHE A 368 -13.04 10.99 12.25
C PHE A 368 -13.15 9.47 12.31
N LEU A 369 -14.24 8.97 12.89
CA LEU A 369 -14.54 7.53 12.92
C LEU A 369 -14.71 6.99 11.50
N PHE A 370 -15.50 7.67 10.66
CA PHE A 370 -15.69 7.29 9.27
C PHE A 370 -14.37 7.22 8.49
N LEU A 371 -13.55 8.27 8.54
CA LEU A 371 -12.26 8.32 7.84
C LEU A 371 -11.32 7.21 8.35
N ALA A 372 -11.23 7.03 9.67
CA ALA A 372 -10.41 5.98 10.27
C ALA A 372 -10.88 4.57 9.90
N LEU A 373 -12.21 4.34 9.81
CA LEU A 373 -12.78 3.07 9.38
C LEU A 373 -12.51 2.78 7.90
N VAL A 374 -12.57 3.79 7.04
CA VAL A 374 -12.22 3.67 5.60
C VAL A 374 -10.74 3.30 5.45
N ASP A 375 -9.84 3.98 6.15
CA ASP A 375 -8.39 3.70 6.11
C ASP A 375 -8.05 2.34 6.74
N LEU A 376 -8.80 1.93 7.76
CA LEU A 376 -8.71 0.60 8.33
C LEU A 376 -9.28 -0.47 7.38
N GLY A 377 -10.18 -0.13 6.46
CA GLY A 377 -10.85 -1.07 5.56
C GLY A 377 -12.08 -1.78 6.16
N GLN A 378 -12.68 -1.21 7.21
CA GLN A 378 -13.93 -1.70 7.80
C GLN A 378 -15.14 -1.01 7.16
N TYR A 379 -15.46 -1.41 5.92
CA TYR A 379 -16.41 -0.69 5.08
C TYR A 379 -17.86 -0.73 5.58
N ASP A 380 -18.31 -1.83 6.18
CA ASP A 380 -19.69 -1.95 6.67
C ASP A 380 -19.98 -0.97 7.81
N GLU A 381 -19.07 -0.86 8.77
CA GLU A 381 -19.15 0.12 9.86
C GLU A 381 -18.97 1.54 9.33
N ALA A 382 -18.09 1.75 8.33
CA ALA A 382 -17.89 3.05 7.70
C ALA A 382 -19.17 3.56 7.02
N VAL A 383 -19.94 2.70 6.34
CA VAL A 383 -21.24 3.06 5.74
C VAL A 383 -22.24 3.53 6.80
N LEU A 384 -22.27 2.86 7.95
CA LEU A 384 -23.13 3.25 9.08
C LEU A 384 -22.68 4.56 9.72
N ALA A 385 -21.37 4.77 9.88
CA ALA A 385 -20.81 6.02 10.39
C ALA A 385 -21.12 7.20 9.45
N LEU A 386 -20.96 6.99 8.13
CA LEU A 386 -21.27 8.00 7.11
C LEU A 386 -22.74 8.38 7.09
N SER A 387 -23.65 7.41 7.07
CA SER A 387 -25.11 7.69 7.10
C SER A 387 -25.51 8.44 8.37
N SER A 388 -25.00 8.02 9.54
CA SER A 388 -25.22 8.71 10.81
C SER A 388 -24.68 10.15 10.80
N TYR A 389 -23.50 10.36 10.21
CA TYR A 389 -22.90 11.69 10.07
C TYR A 389 -23.76 12.62 9.21
N LEU A 390 -24.25 12.13 8.07
CA LEU A 390 -25.08 12.91 7.16
C LEU A 390 -26.44 13.27 7.77
N ASP A 391 -27.05 12.37 8.52
CA ASP A 391 -28.29 12.65 9.25
C ASP A 391 -28.08 13.74 10.31
N MET A 392 -26.96 13.70 11.01
CA MET A 392 -26.57 14.74 11.98
C MET A 392 -26.33 16.11 11.32
N ILE A 393 -25.67 16.15 10.17
CA ILE A 393 -25.48 17.42 9.43
C ILE A 393 -26.82 17.98 8.96
N LYS A 394 -27.69 17.13 8.40
CA LYS A 394 -29.03 17.56 7.96
C LYS A 394 -29.84 18.13 9.12
N LEU A 395 -29.72 17.55 10.31
CA LEU A 395 -30.35 18.08 11.53
C LEU A 395 -29.74 19.43 11.93
N ASN A 396 -28.41 19.54 11.96
CA ASN A 396 -27.71 20.77 12.32
C ASN A 396 -27.99 21.93 11.34
N ASN A 397 -28.08 21.65 10.04
CA ASN A 397 -28.40 22.66 9.03
C ASN A 397 -29.85 23.16 9.16
N LYS A 398 -30.80 22.28 9.53
CA LYS A 398 -32.18 22.71 9.86
C LYS A 398 -32.23 23.64 11.06
N VAL A 399 -31.37 23.41 12.06
CA VAL A 399 -31.28 24.25 13.26
C VAL A 399 -30.57 25.58 12.96
N LYS A 400 -29.47 25.56 12.19
CA LYS A 400 -28.72 26.76 11.78
C LYS A 400 -29.56 27.73 10.95
N ASN A 401 -30.44 27.26 10.08
CA ASN A 401 -31.34 28.12 9.30
C ASN A 401 -32.32 28.93 10.18
N ALA A 402 -32.40 28.66 11.49
CA ALA A 402 -33.18 29.44 12.46
C ALA A 402 -32.37 30.50 13.23
N SER A 403 -31.04 30.54 13.10
CA SER A 403 -30.15 31.45 13.82
C SER A 403 -29.07 32.02 12.89
N GLU A 404 -29.13 33.32 12.58
CA GLU A 404 -28.16 34.01 11.72
C GLU A 404 -26.72 33.88 12.28
N GLY A 405 -25.81 33.29 11.50
CA GLY A 405 -24.46 32.94 11.94
C GLY A 405 -23.37 33.74 11.20
N GLY A 406 -22.58 34.49 11.95
CA GLY A 406 -21.29 35.01 11.50
C GLY A 406 -20.20 33.94 11.47
N GLU A 407 -19.08 34.20 10.79
CA GLU A 407 -17.95 33.29 10.70
C GLU A 407 -17.28 33.06 12.07
N LEU A 408 -17.24 31.80 12.52
CA LEU A 408 -16.61 31.37 13.78
C LEU A 408 -15.16 30.94 13.53
N SER A 409 -14.24 31.23 14.47
CA SER A 409 -12.85 30.74 14.43
C SER A 409 -12.74 29.23 14.67
N ASN A 410 -11.64 28.57 14.28
CA ASN A 410 -11.47 27.12 14.45
C ASN A 410 -11.59 26.64 15.91
N GLU A 411 -11.08 27.40 16.87
CA GLU A 411 -11.21 27.09 18.29
C GLU A 411 -12.66 27.22 18.78
N GLN A 412 -13.37 28.23 18.29
CA GLN A 412 -14.79 28.42 18.59
C GLN A 412 -15.65 27.31 17.97
N ARG A 413 -15.31 26.85 16.77
CA ARG A 413 -15.95 25.70 16.12
C ARG A 413 -15.73 24.40 16.87
N SER A 414 -14.52 24.16 17.38
CA SER A 414 -14.21 22.97 18.19
C SER A 414 -14.99 23.00 19.52
N ARG A 415 -15.07 24.17 20.18
CA ARG A 415 -15.87 24.35 21.40
C ARG A 415 -17.37 24.16 21.17
N GLN A 416 -17.88 24.62 20.02
CA GLN A 416 -19.29 24.51 19.65
C GLN A 416 -19.62 23.22 18.90
N ASP A 417 -18.63 22.39 18.59
CA ASP A 417 -18.74 21.15 17.80
C ASP A 417 -19.48 21.36 16.46
N VAL A 418 -19.02 22.36 15.70
CA VAL A 418 -19.60 22.75 14.41
C VAL A 418 -18.63 22.35 13.29
N GLU A 419 -19.13 21.61 12.30
CA GLU A 419 -18.35 21.23 11.12
C GLU A 419 -18.18 22.38 10.12
N SER A 420 -17.03 22.39 9.46
CA SER A 420 -16.73 23.27 8.33
C SER A 420 -17.35 22.72 7.04
N GLU A 421 -17.72 23.59 6.11
CA GLU A 421 -18.20 23.17 4.78
C GLU A 421 -17.12 22.39 4.01
N ARG A 422 -15.84 22.73 4.21
CA ARG A 422 -14.68 21.95 3.71
C ARG A 422 -14.64 20.54 4.30
N ASP A 423 -14.90 20.39 5.60
CA ASP A 423 -14.87 19.08 6.27
C ASP A 423 -16.01 18.20 5.75
N ILE A 424 -17.21 18.78 5.56
CA ILE A 424 -18.36 18.09 4.97
C ILE A 424 -18.03 17.64 3.54
N ALA A 425 -17.49 18.53 2.71
CA ALA A 425 -17.07 18.19 1.35
C ALA A 425 -16.04 17.05 1.34
N SER A 426 -15.01 17.11 2.20
CA SER A 426 -14.00 16.04 2.28
C SER A 426 -14.59 14.67 2.69
N VAL A 427 -15.57 14.65 3.59
CA VAL A 427 -16.30 13.41 3.92
C VAL A 427 -17.10 12.89 2.74
N MET A 428 -17.74 13.77 1.95
CA MET A 428 -18.46 13.35 0.75
C MET A 428 -17.50 12.77 -0.30
N VAL A 429 -16.33 13.37 -0.50
CA VAL A 429 -15.28 12.84 -1.39
C VAL A 429 -14.80 11.46 -0.90
N ALA A 430 -14.55 11.30 0.39
CA ALA A 430 -14.20 10.01 0.98
C ALA A 430 -15.36 8.99 0.87
N GLY A 431 -16.61 9.44 0.91
CA GLY A 431 -17.79 8.64 0.58
C GLY A 431 -17.79 8.17 -0.89
N CYS A 432 -17.44 9.04 -1.83
CA CYS A 432 -17.27 8.69 -3.24
C CYS A 432 -16.19 7.64 -3.43
N ARG A 433 -15.04 7.78 -2.74
CA ARG A 433 -13.97 6.76 -2.71
C ARG A 433 -14.50 5.43 -2.20
N LEU A 434 -15.19 5.42 -1.06
CA LEU A 434 -15.73 4.21 -0.44
C LEU A 434 -16.70 3.47 -1.38
N TYR A 435 -17.69 4.18 -1.92
CA TYR A 435 -18.69 3.55 -2.79
C TYR A 435 -18.15 3.22 -4.18
N GLY A 436 -17.33 4.09 -4.77
CA GLY A 436 -16.79 3.91 -6.12
C GLY A 436 -15.70 2.84 -6.18
N LYS A 437 -14.65 2.98 -5.37
CA LYS A 437 -13.45 2.13 -5.41
C LYS A 437 -13.64 0.83 -4.61
N GLU A 438 -14.05 0.94 -3.35
CA GLU A 438 -14.01 -0.19 -2.41
C GLU A 438 -15.27 -1.09 -2.51
N LEU A 439 -16.47 -0.50 -2.43
CA LEU A 439 -17.74 -1.24 -2.49
C LEU A 439 -18.23 -1.52 -3.91
N LYS A 440 -17.64 -0.85 -4.92
CA LYS A 440 -18.03 -0.95 -6.33
C LYS A 440 -19.54 -0.73 -6.53
N LYS A 441 -20.11 0.33 -5.96
CA LYS A 441 -21.50 0.76 -6.13
C LYS A 441 -21.54 2.14 -6.82
N PRO A 442 -21.64 2.18 -8.16
CA PRO A 442 -21.45 3.43 -8.90
C PRO A 442 -22.58 4.44 -8.71
N SER A 443 -23.83 3.99 -8.53
CA SER A 443 -24.99 4.87 -8.36
C SER A 443 -24.91 5.74 -7.11
N GLU A 444 -24.52 5.14 -5.98
CA GLU A 444 -24.33 5.83 -4.70
C GLU A 444 -23.13 6.78 -4.78
N ALA A 445 -22.02 6.34 -5.37
CA ALA A 445 -20.83 7.19 -5.56
C ALA A 445 -21.14 8.46 -6.38
N LEU A 446 -21.91 8.33 -7.48
CA LEU A 446 -22.29 9.48 -8.32
C LEU A 446 -23.26 10.44 -7.61
N LEU A 447 -24.08 9.96 -6.68
CA LEU A 447 -24.93 10.82 -5.86
C LEU A 447 -24.08 11.70 -4.94
N TYR A 448 -23.15 11.09 -4.21
CA TYR A 448 -22.24 11.82 -3.33
C TYR A 448 -21.32 12.77 -4.09
N ALA A 449 -20.89 12.40 -5.30
CA ALA A 449 -20.06 13.27 -6.13
C ALA A 449 -20.81 14.56 -6.51
N LYS A 450 -22.11 14.46 -6.84
CA LYS A 450 -22.96 15.61 -7.12
C LYS A 450 -23.16 16.50 -5.89
N GLU A 451 -23.47 15.90 -4.75
CA GLU A 451 -23.64 16.65 -3.48
C GLU A 451 -22.33 17.36 -3.08
N ALA A 452 -21.18 16.70 -3.23
CA ALA A 452 -19.87 17.29 -2.97
C ALA A 452 -19.59 18.49 -3.90
N PHE A 453 -19.88 18.33 -5.20
CA PHE A 453 -19.68 19.38 -6.20
C PHE A 453 -20.49 20.64 -5.88
N GLU A 454 -21.76 20.50 -5.51
CA GLU A 454 -22.61 21.63 -5.13
C GLU A 454 -22.09 22.40 -3.90
N ILE A 455 -21.47 21.69 -2.94
CA ILE A 455 -20.88 22.32 -1.75
C ILE A 455 -19.60 23.06 -2.13
N ILE A 456 -18.72 22.43 -2.93
CA ILE A 456 -17.43 22.99 -3.31
C ILE A 456 -17.61 24.29 -4.13
N GLU A 457 -18.49 24.29 -5.13
CA GLU A 457 -18.69 25.46 -5.99
C GLU A 457 -19.27 26.68 -5.26
N LYS A 458 -20.13 26.46 -4.26
CA LYS A 458 -20.84 27.55 -3.56
C LYS A 458 -20.02 28.18 -2.44
N HIS A 459 -19.14 27.43 -1.80
CA HIS A 459 -18.66 27.75 -0.46
C HIS A 459 -17.13 27.78 -0.26
N LEU A 460 -16.33 27.19 -1.16
CA LEU A 460 -14.88 27.07 -0.97
C LEU A 460 -14.06 28.12 -1.74
N GLN A 461 -12.91 28.48 -1.16
CA GLN A 461 -11.87 29.31 -1.80
C GLN A 461 -11.16 28.53 -2.91
N GLN A 462 -10.56 29.24 -3.89
CA GLN A 462 -10.03 28.63 -5.12
C GLN A 462 -8.97 27.54 -4.89
N GLU A 463 -8.04 27.69 -3.94
CA GLU A 463 -6.97 26.70 -3.71
C GLU A 463 -7.50 25.40 -3.07
N ASP A 464 -8.25 25.51 -1.97
CA ASP A 464 -8.82 24.35 -1.27
C ASP A 464 -9.90 23.63 -2.11
N ALA A 465 -10.60 24.39 -2.97
CA ALA A 465 -11.58 23.83 -3.90
C ALA A 465 -10.91 22.94 -4.96
N GLN A 466 -9.71 23.31 -5.45
CA GLN A 466 -9.03 22.56 -6.51
C GLN A 466 -8.66 21.14 -6.09
N GLU A 467 -8.10 20.95 -4.90
CA GLU A 467 -7.71 19.62 -4.40
C GLU A 467 -8.93 18.69 -4.30
N LEU A 468 -9.99 19.13 -3.62
CA LEU A 468 -11.21 18.35 -3.44
C LEU A 468 -11.94 18.13 -4.76
N LEU A 469 -11.95 19.11 -5.66
CA LEU A 469 -12.61 19.03 -6.96
C LEU A 469 -11.91 18.01 -7.87
N SER A 470 -10.58 17.98 -7.88
CA SER A 470 -9.80 16.97 -8.61
C SER A 470 -10.18 15.55 -8.16
N ASP A 471 -10.28 15.33 -6.83
CA ASP A 471 -10.69 14.03 -6.29
C ASP A 471 -12.15 13.68 -6.63
N VAL A 472 -13.08 14.63 -6.58
CA VAL A 472 -14.48 14.41 -7.00
C VAL A 472 -14.53 13.93 -8.45
N TYR A 473 -13.87 14.64 -9.36
CA TYR A 473 -13.83 14.28 -10.77
C TYR A 473 -13.17 12.91 -11.02
N LYS A 474 -12.11 12.59 -10.27
CA LYS A 474 -11.47 11.27 -10.30
C LYS A 474 -12.45 10.16 -9.92
N TYR A 475 -13.11 10.25 -8.76
CA TYR A 475 -14.04 9.20 -8.31
C TYR A 475 -15.32 9.14 -9.16
N GLN A 476 -15.77 10.27 -9.70
CA GLN A 476 -16.84 10.33 -10.68
C GLN A 476 -16.47 9.57 -11.96
N GLY A 477 -15.24 9.73 -12.47
CA GLY A 477 -14.72 8.98 -13.59
C GLY A 477 -14.72 7.47 -13.35
N ILE A 478 -14.17 7.04 -12.21
CA ILE A 478 -14.15 5.63 -11.78
C ILE A 478 -15.57 5.07 -11.70
N ALA A 479 -16.52 5.82 -11.13
CA ALA A 479 -17.91 5.39 -11.00
C ALA A 479 -18.60 5.25 -12.36
N TYR A 480 -18.38 6.17 -13.30
CA TYR A 480 -18.92 6.04 -14.66
C TYR A 480 -18.31 4.86 -15.43
N GLY A 481 -17.01 4.62 -15.30
CA GLY A 481 -16.36 3.45 -15.90
C GLY A 481 -16.93 2.15 -15.35
N LEU A 482 -17.08 2.05 -14.02
CA LEU A 482 -17.70 0.88 -13.40
C LEU A 482 -19.17 0.68 -13.83
N GLN A 483 -19.92 1.76 -14.01
CA GLN A 483 -21.29 1.71 -14.53
C GLN A 483 -21.30 1.23 -16.00
N ALA A 484 -20.35 1.68 -16.82
CA ALA A 484 -20.20 1.26 -18.22
C ALA A 484 -19.88 -0.24 -18.33
N SER A 485 -18.95 -0.74 -17.53
CA SER A 485 -18.53 -2.14 -17.52
C SER A 485 -19.62 -3.10 -17.03
N ARG A 486 -20.62 -2.60 -16.27
CA ARG A 486 -21.78 -3.37 -15.80
C ARG A 486 -23.06 -3.16 -16.61
N ALA A 487 -23.08 -2.22 -17.54
CA ALA A 487 -24.26 -1.93 -18.34
C ALA A 487 -24.58 -3.13 -19.26
N HIS A 488 -25.82 -3.61 -19.23
CA HIS A 488 -26.31 -4.66 -20.13
C HIS A 488 -26.69 -4.14 -21.52
N GLU A 489 -26.84 -2.81 -21.66
CA GLU A 489 -27.20 -2.15 -22.91
C GLU A 489 -25.93 -1.67 -23.64
N PRO A 490 -25.59 -2.25 -24.81
CA PRO A 490 -24.39 -1.87 -25.56
C PRO A 490 -24.39 -0.41 -26.01
N GLU A 491 -25.58 0.19 -26.25
CA GLU A 491 -25.71 1.56 -26.78
C GLU A 491 -25.33 2.64 -25.76
N LEU A 492 -25.62 2.41 -24.47
CA LEU A 492 -25.29 3.37 -23.40
C LEU A 492 -23.81 3.34 -23.02
N ARG A 493 -23.12 2.24 -23.29
CA ARG A 493 -21.76 1.98 -22.82
C ARG A 493 -20.73 2.99 -23.38
N PRO A 494 -20.65 3.30 -24.69
CA PRO A 494 -19.73 4.32 -25.20
C PRO A 494 -19.96 5.70 -24.60
N GLY A 495 -21.23 6.08 -24.37
CA GLY A 495 -21.59 7.37 -23.76
C GLY A 495 -21.24 7.48 -22.27
N LEU A 496 -21.14 6.35 -21.56
CA LEU A 496 -20.67 6.32 -20.18
C LEU A 496 -19.13 6.36 -20.12
N PHE A 497 -18.44 5.64 -20.99
CA PHE A 497 -16.97 5.71 -21.09
C PHE A 497 -16.47 7.09 -21.48
N SER A 498 -17.16 7.79 -22.40
CA SER A 498 -16.79 9.17 -22.76
C SER A 498 -16.90 10.11 -21.56
N LYS A 499 -17.97 10.00 -20.76
CA LYS A 499 -18.13 10.76 -19.50
C LYS A 499 -17.07 10.41 -18.46
N ALA A 500 -16.66 9.14 -18.39
CA ALA A 500 -15.61 8.70 -17.48
C ALA A 500 -14.27 9.36 -17.84
N ILE A 501 -13.88 9.30 -19.12
CA ILE A 501 -12.65 9.91 -19.64
C ILE A 501 -12.69 11.43 -19.46
N GLU A 502 -13.78 12.11 -19.85
CA GLU A 502 -13.93 13.56 -19.70
C GLU A 502 -13.79 14.00 -18.23
N SER A 503 -14.36 13.24 -17.30
CA SER A 503 -14.24 13.55 -15.86
C SER A 503 -12.78 13.42 -15.39
N ILE A 504 -12.04 12.42 -15.86
CA ILE A 504 -10.64 12.22 -15.46
C ILE A 504 -9.70 13.22 -16.12
N GLU A 505 -9.95 13.58 -17.38
CA GLU A 505 -9.21 14.66 -18.06
C GLU A 505 -9.34 15.98 -17.27
N LYS A 506 -10.55 16.33 -16.81
CA LYS A 506 -10.75 17.47 -15.91
C LYS A 506 -9.99 17.35 -14.59
N ALA A 507 -9.91 16.14 -14.02
CA ALA A 507 -9.12 15.91 -12.81
C ALA A 507 -7.62 16.14 -13.05
N ILE A 508 -7.10 15.75 -14.21
CA ILE A 508 -5.70 15.96 -14.64
C ILE A 508 -5.42 17.44 -14.92
N GLU A 509 -6.37 18.17 -15.53
CA GLU A 509 -6.24 19.62 -15.74
C GLU A 509 -6.06 20.39 -14.43
N ILE A 510 -6.75 19.95 -13.37
CA ILE A 510 -6.65 20.55 -12.03
C ILE A 510 -5.38 20.08 -11.29
N SER A 511 -5.08 18.77 -11.34
CA SER A 511 -3.93 18.17 -10.66
C SER A 511 -3.11 17.30 -11.63
N PRO A 512 -2.14 17.89 -12.34
CA PRO A 512 -1.28 17.17 -13.28
C PRO A 512 -0.25 16.24 -12.61
N GLU A 513 0.02 16.42 -11.32
CA GLU A 513 1.08 15.69 -10.59
C GLU A 513 0.58 14.38 -9.97
N SER A 514 -0.73 14.13 -9.96
CA SER A 514 -1.30 12.94 -9.34
C SER A 514 -1.06 11.68 -10.18
N PHE A 515 -0.27 10.73 -9.67
CA PHE A 515 -0.02 9.46 -10.35
C PHE A 515 -1.27 8.57 -10.45
N ASP A 516 -2.17 8.68 -9.46
CA ASP A 516 -3.41 7.90 -9.33
C ASP A 516 -4.44 8.29 -10.42
N THR A 517 -4.58 9.59 -10.69
CA THR A 517 -5.46 10.07 -11.78
C THR A 517 -4.98 9.58 -13.15
N HIS A 518 -3.66 9.65 -13.41
CA HIS A 518 -3.05 9.15 -14.65
C HIS A 518 -3.21 7.63 -14.82
N TYR A 519 -3.14 6.87 -13.71
CA TYR A 519 -3.41 5.44 -13.72
C TYR A 519 -4.86 5.14 -14.13
N TYR A 520 -5.86 5.76 -13.49
CA TYR A 520 -7.26 5.55 -13.87
C TYR A 520 -7.58 6.04 -15.28
N HIS A 521 -6.95 7.14 -15.72
CA HIS A 521 -7.06 7.59 -17.11
C HIS A 521 -6.61 6.49 -18.08
N ALA A 522 -5.42 5.94 -17.83
CA ALA A 522 -4.90 4.85 -18.63
C ALA A 522 -5.76 3.58 -18.54
N TYR A 523 -6.33 3.28 -17.37
CA TYR A 523 -7.21 2.14 -17.17
C TYR A 523 -8.49 2.25 -18.02
N HIS A 524 -9.17 3.39 -18.01
CA HIS A 524 -10.35 3.58 -18.84
C HIS A 524 -10.03 3.68 -20.34
N LEU A 525 -8.87 4.25 -20.70
CA LEU A 525 -8.38 4.18 -22.08
C LEU A 525 -8.11 2.73 -22.51
N ALA A 526 -7.58 1.90 -21.62
CA ALA A 526 -7.38 0.47 -21.85
C ALA A 526 -8.73 -0.28 -22.01
N GLU A 527 -9.73 0.03 -21.16
CA GLU A 527 -11.09 -0.51 -21.30
C GLU A 527 -11.69 -0.14 -22.67
N THR A 528 -11.57 1.12 -23.11
CA THR A 528 -12.01 1.56 -24.45
C THR A 528 -11.13 1.06 -25.61
N ARG A 529 -10.05 0.32 -25.32
CA ARG A 529 -9.06 -0.19 -26.27
C ARG A 529 -8.28 0.89 -27.05
N ASP A 530 -8.17 2.11 -26.54
CA ASP A 530 -7.22 3.12 -27.04
C ASP A 530 -5.81 2.87 -26.46
N ILE A 531 -5.20 1.77 -26.90
CA ILE A 531 -3.91 1.26 -26.39
C ILE A 531 -2.78 2.30 -26.49
N PRO A 532 -2.59 3.05 -27.60
CA PRO A 532 -1.49 4.00 -27.70
C PRO A 532 -1.59 5.14 -26.68
N LYS A 533 -2.78 5.71 -26.46
CA LYS A 533 -2.97 6.74 -25.44
C LYS A 533 -2.86 6.16 -24.04
N ALA A 534 -3.36 4.95 -23.81
CA ALA A 534 -3.23 4.27 -22.53
C ALA A 534 -1.75 4.09 -22.15
N ILE A 535 -0.89 3.64 -23.07
CA ILE A 535 0.56 3.49 -22.82
C ILE A 535 1.21 4.83 -22.44
N LEU A 536 0.81 5.93 -23.08
CA LEU A 536 1.33 7.27 -22.73
C LEU A 536 0.91 7.68 -21.32
N ALA A 537 -0.37 7.49 -20.98
CA ALA A 537 -0.91 7.83 -19.67
C ALA A 537 -0.31 6.97 -18.54
N VAL A 538 -0.11 5.65 -18.75
CA VAL A 538 0.58 4.80 -17.76
C VAL A 538 2.02 5.24 -17.55
N LYS A 539 2.74 5.59 -18.62
CA LYS A 539 4.12 6.09 -18.51
C LYS A 539 4.18 7.40 -17.71
N GLN A 540 3.20 8.29 -17.87
CA GLN A 540 3.09 9.48 -17.04
C GLN A 540 2.87 9.13 -15.56
N SER A 541 1.97 8.19 -15.26
CA SER A 541 1.77 7.68 -13.89
C SER A 541 3.08 7.16 -13.27
N LEU A 542 3.85 6.36 -14.02
CA LEU A 542 5.13 5.81 -13.58
C LEU A 542 6.24 6.86 -13.43
N ASN A 543 6.21 7.94 -14.22
CA ASN A 543 7.16 9.05 -14.06
C ASN A 543 6.98 9.77 -12.72
N PHE A 544 5.74 9.86 -12.23
CA PHE A 544 5.45 10.47 -10.92
C PHE A 544 5.69 9.48 -9.78
N ASN A 545 5.30 8.21 -9.95
CA ASN A 545 5.53 7.18 -8.96
C ASN A 545 6.00 5.86 -9.61
N ALA A 546 7.31 5.61 -9.52
CA ALA A 546 7.92 4.39 -10.05
C ALA A 546 7.66 3.14 -9.19
N SER A 547 7.31 3.28 -7.91
CA SER A 547 7.01 2.12 -7.04
C SER A 547 5.57 1.60 -7.17
N HIS A 548 4.72 2.29 -7.96
CA HIS A 548 3.33 1.90 -8.14
C HIS A 548 3.16 0.65 -9.02
N ILE A 549 3.03 -0.52 -8.36
CA ILE A 549 2.90 -1.84 -9.00
C ILE A 549 1.73 -1.95 -9.99
N PRO A 550 0.52 -1.41 -9.70
CA PRO A 550 -0.61 -1.50 -10.64
C PRO A 550 -0.34 -0.79 -11.98
N SER A 551 0.43 0.30 -11.99
CA SER A 551 0.83 0.97 -13.22
C SER A 551 1.78 0.11 -14.06
N TRP A 552 2.77 -0.54 -13.44
CA TRP A 552 3.63 -1.50 -14.14
C TRP A 552 2.84 -2.68 -14.69
N HIS A 553 1.93 -3.23 -13.90
CA HIS A 553 1.06 -4.31 -14.31
C HIS A 553 0.20 -3.91 -15.52
N LEU A 554 -0.43 -2.73 -15.48
CA LEU A 554 -1.22 -2.24 -16.62
C LEU A 554 -0.35 -2.04 -17.87
N LEU A 555 0.87 -1.51 -17.74
CA LEU A 555 1.79 -1.37 -18.87
C LEU A 555 2.15 -2.73 -19.48
N THR A 556 2.44 -3.73 -18.64
CA THR A 556 2.70 -5.11 -19.07
C THR A 556 1.51 -5.68 -19.85
N LEU A 557 0.29 -5.49 -19.36
CA LEU A 557 -0.93 -5.95 -20.04
C LEU A 557 -1.12 -5.23 -21.38
N LEU A 558 -0.93 -3.92 -21.44
CA LEU A 558 -1.04 -3.15 -22.68
C LEU A 558 -0.03 -3.60 -23.75
N LEU A 559 1.23 -3.85 -23.37
CA LEU A 559 2.24 -4.40 -24.29
C LEU A 559 1.91 -5.83 -24.72
N SER A 560 1.40 -6.65 -23.80
CA SER A 560 0.94 -8.01 -24.14
C SER A 560 -0.21 -8.01 -25.14
N SER A 561 -1.09 -7.00 -25.08
CA SER A 561 -2.20 -6.84 -26.03
C SER A 561 -1.71 -6.51 -27.44
N GLN A 562 -0.56 -5.84 -27.57
CA GLN A 562 0.12 -5.59 -28.85
C GLN A 562 0.88 -6.81 -29.37
N LYS A 563 0.81 -7.95 -28.67
CA LYS A 563 1.58 -9.18 -28.95
C LYS A 563 3.10 -9.01 -28.83
N ASP A 564 3.55 -7.94 -28.16
CA ASP A 564 4.96 -7.69 -27.86
C ASP A 564 5.32 -8.32 -26.49
N TYR A 565 5.30 -9.65 -26.46
CA TYR A 565 5.49 -10.42 -25.23
C TYR A 565 6.89 -10.27 -24.63
N GLU A 566 7.92 -10.10 -25.46
CA GLU A 566 9.30 -9.89 -24.99
C GLU A 566 9.44 -8.57 -24.23
N ARG A 567 8.93 -7.47 -24.79
CA ARG A 567 8.94 -6.18 -24.07
C ARG A 567 8.04 -6.22 -22.83
N ALA A 568 6.87 -6.85 -22.92
CA ALA A 568 5.97 -7.01 -21.78
C ALA A 568 6.67 -7.75 -20.61
N LEU A 569 7.41 -8.83 -20.90
CA LEU A 569 8.16 -9.60 -19.91
C LEU A 569 9.30 -8.78 -19.28
N ASN A 570 10.03 -8.02 -20.10
CA ASN A 570 11.09 -7.13 -19.62
C ASN A 570 10.52 -6.03 -18.70
N VAL A 571 9.42 -5.39 -19.09
CA VAL A 571 8.73 -4.38 -18.28
C VAL A 571 8.23 -4.98 -16.97
N CYS A 572 7.65 -6.18 -17.02
CA CYS A 572 7.24 -6.90 -15.82
C CYS A 572 8.42 -7.14 -14.87
N ALA A 573 9.56 -7.58 -15.41
CA ALA A 573 10.77 -7.82 -14.62
C ALA A 573 11.35 -6.53 -14.01
N VAL A 574 11.23 -5.39 -14.71
CA VAL A 574 11.61 -4.07 -14.17
C VAL A 574 10.67 -3.67 -13.04
N GLY A 575 9.35 -3.74 -13.25
CA GLY A 575 8.36 -3.39 -12.22
C GLY A 575 8.50 -4.21 -10.93
N LEU A 576 8.91 -5.47 -11.04
CA LEU A 576 9.17 -6.33 -9.87
C LEU A 576 10.44 -5.88 -9.11
N LYS A 577 11.49 -5.44 -9.81
CA LYS A 577 12.73 -4.93 -9.18
C LYS A 577 12.53 -3.58 -8.51
N GLU A 578 11.70 -2.72 -9.07
CA GLU A 578 11.36 -1.41 -8.51
C GLU A 578 10.42 -1.53 -7.29
N SER A 579 9.82 -2.71 -7.06
CA SER A 579 8.98 -2.93 -5.89
C SER A 579 9.82 -3.15 -4.63
N GLU A 580 9.36 -2.59 -3.50
CA GLU A 580 10.06 -2.69 -2.21
C GLU A 580 10.13 -4.14 -1.68
N TRP A 581 9.31 -5.05 -2.22
CA TRP A 581 9.21 -6.46 -1.80
C TRP A 581 10.43 -7.33 -2.13
N ASP A 582 11.27 -6.96 -3.10
CA ASP A 582 12.48 -7.71 -3.48
C ASP A 582 13.72 -7.33 -2.63
N LEU A 583 13.59 -6.42 -1.65
CA LEU A 583 14.69 -6.00 -0.78
C LEU A 583 15.08 -7.09 0.25
N PRO A 584 16.39 -7.43 0.40
CA PRO A 584 16.85 -8.51 1.30
C PRO A 584 16.53 -8.33 2.80
N ASN A 585 16.16 -7.12 3.23
CA ASN A 585 15.95 -6.74 4.63
C ASN A 585 14.49 -6.30 4.88
N LEU A 586 13.50 -7.01 4.32
CA LEU A 586 12.10 -6.80 4.72
C LEU A 586 11.89 -7.41 6.11
N ASP A 587 12.28 -6.67 7.16
CA ASP A 587 11.67 -6.89 8.47
C ASP A 587 10.16 -6.67 8.32
N GLU A 588 9.36 -7.53 8.96
CA GLU A 588 7.90 -7.72 8.82
C GLU A 588 7.00 -6.47 8.97
N PHE A 589 7.57 -5.26 9.07
CA PHE A 589 6.91 -4.06 9.58
C PHE A 589 6.56 -2.98 8.55
N THR A 590 7.07 -2.99 7.31
CA THR A 590 6.89 -1.85 6.39
C THR A 590 6.02 -2.09 5.15
N ALA A 591 6.05 -3.28 4.55
CA ALA A 591 5.31 -3.52 3.31
C ALA A 591 3.82 -3.78 3.57
N SER A 592 2.94 -3.06 2.88
CA SER A 592 1.51 -3.24 3.05
C SER A 592 1.05 -4.58 2.44
N ARG A 593 0.13 -5.30 3.10
CA ARG A 593 -0.43 -6.55 2.55
C ARG A 593 -1.09 -6.33 1.18
N GLN A 594 -1.60 -5.12 0.90
CA GLN A 594 -2.17 -4.75 -0.40
C GLN A 594 -1.10 -4.71 -1.50
N GLU A 595 0.07 -4.15 -1.24
CA GLU A 595 1.21 -4.20 -2.19
C GLU A 595 1.65 -5.64 -2.45
N GLY A 596 1.60 -6.50 -1.43
CA GLY A 596 1.89 -7.94 -1.59
C GLY A 596 0.90 -8.65 -2.52
N GLU A 597 -0.39 -8.32 -2.44
CA GLU A 597 -1.42 -8.82 -3.36
C GLU A 597 -1.14 -8.38 -4.81
N GLU A 598 -0.82 -7.10 -5.00
CA GLU A 598 -0.52 -6.53 -6.31
C GLU A 598 0.78 -7.12 -6.89
N TYR A 599 1.81 -7.29 -6.07
CA TYR A 599 3.06 -7.95 -6.44
C TYR A 599 2.82 -9.39 -6.91
N LEU A 600 1.99 -10.15 -6.18
CA LEU A 600 1.63 -11.51 -6.55
C LEU A 600 0.85 -11.54 -7.87
N SER A 601 -0.05 -10.58 -8.11
CA SER A 601 -0.77 -10.46 -9.38
C SER A 601 0.18 -10.21 -10.57
N LEU A 602 1.21 -9.37 -10.38
CA LEU A 602 2.21 -9.11 -11.40
C LEU A 602 3.05 -10.36 -11.68
N ARG A 603 3.48 -11.10 -10.65
CA ARG A 603 4.17 -12.39 -10.82
C ARG A 603 3.32 -13.45 -11.53
N ILE A 604 2.01 -13.49 -11.26
CA ILE A 604 1.07 -14.36 -11.99
C ILE A 604 1.07 -14.02 -13.49
N THR A 605 1.05 -12.72 -13.85
CA THR A 605 1.15 -12.33 -15.26
C THR A 605 2.50 -12.64 -15.89
N GLN A 606 3.60 -12.56 -15.12
CA GLN A 606 4.92 -12.99 -15.57
C GLN A 606 4.92 -14.46 -16.01
N MET A 607 4.36 -15.34 -15.18
CA MET A 607 4.23 -16.77 -15.49
C MET A 607 3.36 -16.99 -16.74
N ALA A 608 2.25 -16.25 -16.87
CA ALA A 608 1.38 -16.34 -18.04
C ALA A 608 2.11 -15.92 -19.34
N LEU A 609 2.91 -14.85 -19.30
CA LEU A 609 3.73 -14.39 -20.44
C LEU A 609 4.82 -15.40 -20.81
N GLN A 610 5.47 -16.01 -19.81
CA GLN A 610 6.47 -17.04 -20.06
C GLN A 610 5.87 -18.31 -20.67
N ASN A 611 4.67 -18.71 -20.21
CA ASN A 611 3.95 -19.83 -20.82
C ASN A 611 3.70 -19.59 -22.33
N GLN A 612 3.41 -18.34 -22.72
CA GLN A 612 3.22 -17.98 -24.12
C GLN A 612 4.53 -17.93 -24.94
N LEU A 613 5.64 -17.48 -24.34
CA LEU A 613 6.92 -17.32 -25.03
C LEU A 613 7.76 -18.60 -25.11
N TYR A 614 7.89 -19.29 -23.97
CA TYR A 614 8.82 -20.42 -23.79
C TYR A 614 8.09 -21.77 -23.62
N GLY A 615 6.76 -21.75 -23.58
CA GLY A 615 5.93 -22.93 -23.40
C GLY A 615 5.63 -23.27 -21.93
N PRO A 616 4.85 -24.34 -21.70
CA PRO A 616 4.31 -24.67 -20.37
C PRO A 616 5.36 -25.20 -19.37
N GLU A 617 6.50 -25.72 -19.85
CA GLU A 617 7.57 -26.23 -18.97
C GLU A 617 8.24 -25.10 -18.19
N ALA A 618 8.57 -23.99 -18.86
CA ALA A 618 9.16 -22.81 -18.21
C ALA A 618 8.22 -22.19 -17.16
N ALA A 619 6.90 -22.26 -17.39
CA ALA A 619 5.91 -21.77 -16.44
C ALA A 619 5.85 -22.60 -15.15
N LEU A 620 6.12 -23.91 -15.21
CA LEU A 620 6.11 -24.79 -14.04
C LEU A 620 7.25 -24.47 -13.06
N GLU A 621 8.43 -24.11 -13.55
CA GLU A 621 9.58 -23.74 -12.69
C GLU A 621 9.26 -22.53 -11.80
N GLN A 622 8.49 -21.57 -12.32
CA GLN A 622 8.11 -20.37 -11.56
C GLN A 622 6.97 -20.61 -10.57
N GLN A 623 6.26 -21.72 -10.70
CA GLN A 623 5.07 -22.01 -9.90
C GLN A 623 5.41 -22.26 -8.43
N GLU A 624 6.50 -22.97 -8.13
CA GLU A 624 6.96 -23.18 -6.75
C GLU A 624 7.27 -21.86 -6.04
N VAL A 625 7.89 -20.93 -6.78
CA VAL A 625 8.20 -19.58 -6.29
C VAL A 625 6.91 -18.84 -5.96
N LEU A 626 5.89 -18.91 -6.82
CA LEU A 626 4.58 -18.29 -6.59
C LEU A 626 3.88 -18.81 -5.34
N PHE A 627 3.87 -20.13 -5.11
CA PHE A 627 3.29 -20.71 -3.88
C PHE A 627 4.07 -20.29 -2.64
N SER A 628 5.40 -20.22 -2.72
CA SER A 628 6.23 -19.73 -1.61
C SER A 628 5.95 -18.26 -1.30
N LEU A 629 5.79 -17.42 -2.34
CA LEU A 629 5.45 -16.01 -2.21
C LEU A 629 4.05 -15.84 -1.62
N TYR A 630 3.08 -16.62 -2.07
CA TYR A 630 1.74 -16.64 -1.49
C TYR A 630 1.79 -16.89 0.02
N THR A 631 2.54 -17.91 0.47
CA THR A 631 2.67 -18.20 1.90
C THR A 631 3.35 -17.08 2.68
N LYS A 632 4.26 -16.32 2.07
CA LYS A 632 4.90 -15.15 2.70
C LYS A 632 3.93 -13.97 2.81
N VAL A 633 3.19 -13.67 1.75
CA VAL A 633 2.24 -12.54 1.70
C VAL A 633 1.10 -12.74 2.69
N PHE A 634 0.60 -13.97 2.83
CA PHE A 634 -0.56 -14.30 3.67
C PHE A 634 -0.21 -15.07 4.95
N ALA A 635 1.07 -15.04 5.39
CA ALA A 635 1.48 -15.67 6.65
C ALA A 635 0.62 -15.16 7.83
N ALA A 636 0.13 -16.08 8.66
CA ALA A 636 -0.74 -15.76 9.79
C ALA A 636 0.01 -14.96 10.86
N ASP A 637 -0.67 -13.98 11.47
CA ASP A 637 -0.15 -13.25 12.63
C ASP A 637 0.24 -14.25 13.74
N PRO A 638 1.47 -14.24 14.27
CA PRO A 638 1.92 -15.20 15.29
C PRO A 638 1.10 -15.18 16.60
N ASN A 639 0.27 -14.16 16.81
CA ASN A 639 -0.58 -13.97 17.99
C ASN A 639 -2.02 -14.50 17.84
N ALA A 640 -2.43 -15.00 16.67
CA ALA A 640 -3.74 -15.64 16.52
C ALA A 640 -3.67 -17.09 17.01
N GLN A 641 -4.19 -17.38 18.21
CA GLN A 641 -4.36 -18.74 18.72
C GLN A 641 -5.50 -19.50 17.99
N GLY A 642 -5.35 -19.68 16.69
CA GLY A 642 -6.15 -20.57 15.86
C GLY A 642 -5.20 -21.32 14.93
N GLU A 643 -5.38 -22.64 14.81
CA GLU A 643 -4.59 -23.46 13.88
C GLU A 643 -4.66 -22.84 12.47
N SER A 644 -3.48 -22.71 11.84
CA SER A 644 -3.34 -22.19 10.49
C SER A 644 -4.18 -23.04 9.52
N VAL A 645 -5.20 -22.43 8.92
CA VAL A 645 -5.95 -23.01 7.80
C VAL A 645 -5.09 -23.05 6.51
N TYR A 646 -3.93 -22.41 6.52
CA TYR A 646 -3.15 -22.06 5.32
C TYR A 646 -1.75 -22.69 5.26
N ASP A 647 -1.50 -23.76 6.02
CA ASP A 647 -0.19 -24.40 6.03
C ASP A 647 -0.05 -25.40 4.85
N VAL A 648 0.63 -24.97 3.78
CA VAL A 648 0.98 -25.83 2.61
C VAL A 648 1.79 -27.07 3.05
N ARG A 649 2.44 -27.01 4.22
CA ARG A 649 3.24 -28.12 4.78
C ARG A 649 2.39 -29.29 5.29
N THR A 650 1.12 -29.07 5.64
CA THR A 650 0.19 -30.16 5.99
C THR A 650 -0.27 -30.99 4.79
N ILE A 651 -0.09 -30.49 3.56
CA ILE A 651 -0.45 -31.18 2.31
C ILE A 651 0.46 -32.40 2.07
N SER A 652 1.71 -32.37 2.59
CA SER A 652 2.69 -33.44 2.42
C SER A 652 2.53 -34.63 3.39
N ARG A 653 1.62 -34.56 4.38
CA ARG A 653 1.38 -35.64 5.35
C ARG A 653 0.24 -36.59 4.99
N GLY A 654 -0.38 -36.43 3.82
CA GLY A 654 -1.53 -37.24 3.39
C GLY A 654 -1.18 -38.57 2.70
N SER A 655 0.09 -38.88 2.42
CA SER A 655 0.40 -39.99 1.49
C SER A 655 1.52 -40.95 1.92
N HIS A 656 1.80 -41.12 3.21
CA HIS A 656 2.57 -42.28 3.69
C HIS A 656 2.07 -42.76 5.05
N SER A 657 1.35 -43.88 5.05
CA SER A 657 1.11 -44.71 6.23
C SER A 657 2.41 -45.45 6.59
N GLU A 658 3.31 -44.82 7.32
CA GLU A 658 4.40 -45.53 7.99
C GLU A 658 4.01 -45.87 9.42
N LEU A 659 3.93 -47.18 9.66
CA LEU A 659 3.79 -47.81 10.97
C LEU A 659 5.11 -47.65 11.75
N GLU A 660 5.16 -46.73 12.71
CA GLU A 660 6.22 -46.75 13.73
C GLU A 660 5.77 -47.51 14.97
N LEU A 661 6.39 -48.67 15.17
CA LEU A 661 6.39 -49.45 16.41
C LEU A 661 7.25 -48.73 17.46
N THR A 662 6.67 -48.37 18.61
CA THR A 662 7.45 -47.98 19.79
C THR A 662 7.54 -49.12 20.79
N ALA A 663 8.66 -49.17 21.51
CA ALA A 663 9.22 -50.31 22.24
C ALA A 663 8.42 -50.85 23.46
N ASN A 664 7.16 -50.46 23.64
CA ASN A 664 6.28 -51.00 24.68
C ASN A 664 4.92 -51.34 24.05
N GLY A 665 4.78 -52.57 23.58
CA GLY A 665 3.65 -53.08 22.78
C GLY A 665 2.26 -52.81 23.34
N THR A 666 1.74 -51.61 23.08
CA THR A 666 0.34 -51.22 23.31
C THR A 666 -0.15 -50.38 22.12
N ILE A 667 -1.17 -50.90 21.43
CA ILE A 667 -1.88 -50.21 20.35
C ILE A 667 -2.94 -49.32 21.01
N VAL A 668 -2.83 -48.00 20.85
CA VAL A 668 -3.91 -47.06 21.20
C VAL A 668 -4.35 -46.34 19.92
N MET A 669 -5.48 -46.78 19.37
CA MET A 669 -6.26 -45.97 18.43
C MET A 669 -7.08 -44.95 19.23
N SER A 670 -6.85 -43.66 19.01
CA SER A 670 -7.80 -42.62 19.44
C SER A 670 -7.87 -41.50 18.41
N GLY A 671 -8.50 -41.80 17.27
CA GLY A 671 -9.07 -40.78 16.39
C GLY A 671 -10.55 -40.60 16.70
N ARG A 672 -10.96 -39.38 17.05
CA ARG A 672 -12.36 -38.92 16.90
C ARG A 672 -12.39 -37.95 15.72
N PRO A 673 -13.03 -38.27 14.58
CA PRO A 673 -13.33 -37.27 13.58
C PRO A 673 -14.52 -36.42 14.07
N ARG A 674 -14.38 -35.08 14.04
CA ARG A 674 -15.51 -34.17 14.25
C ARG A 674 -16.23 -33.95 12.92
N ALA A 675 -17.53 -34.22 12.94
CA ALA A 675 -18.44 -34.09 11.82
C ALA A 675 -18.59 -32.63 11.35
N SER A 676 -18.43 -32.41 10.05
CA SER A 676 -19.02 -31.31 9.32
C SER A 676 -20.41 -31.73 8.85
N SER A 677 -21.45 -30.97 9.22
CA SER A 677 -22.80 -31.18 8.67
C SER A 677 -23.63 -29.89 8.68
N VAL A 678 -23.67 -29.20 7.55
CA VAL A 678 -24.77 -28.33 7.05
C VAL A 678 -24.47 -28.20 5.53
N LEU A 679 -25.18 -28.73 4.54
CA LEU A 679 -26.51 -29.31 4.34
C LEU A 679 -26.39 -30.51 3.38
N SER A 680 -27.15 -31.59 3.64
CA SER A 680 -27.50 -32.57 2.62
C SER A 680 -29.01 -32.74 2.64
N SER A 681 -29.61 -32.52 1.47
CA SER A 681 -30.97 -32.87 1.11
C SER A 681 -31.19 -34.37 1.34
N ARG A 682 -32.30 -34.72 1.99
CA ARG A 682 -32.80 -36.10 2.01
C ARG A 682 -34.30 -36.14 1.76
N SER A 683 -34.61 -36.54 0.52
CA SER A 683 -35.78 -37.31 0.15
C SER A 683 -36.04 -38.41 1.20
N ARG A 684 -37.29 -38.53 1.66
CA ARG A 684 -37.77 -39.59 2.54
C ARG A 684 -38.77 -40.43 1.78
N ASN A 685 -38.41 -41.69 1.53
CA ASN A 685 -39.35 -42.76 1.25
C ASN A 685 -39.53 -43.61 2.52
N GLY A 686 -40.80 -43.81 2.90
CA GLY A 686 -41.31 -45.08 3.42
C GLY A 686 -41.26 -45.35 4.93
N GLY A 687 -42.42 -45.25 5.58
CA GLY A 687 -43.00 -46.44 6.24
C GLY A 687 -43.29 -46.40 7.74
N GLY A 688 -44.55 -46.07 8.09
CA GLY A 688 -45.33 -46.59 9.24
C GLY A 688 -45.02 -45.98 10.61
N SER A 689 -45.98 -45.68 11.49
CA SER A 689 -47.44 -45.75 11.48
C SER A 689 -47.95 -44.91 12.67
N ASP A 690 -49.25 -44.59 12.64
CA ASP A 690 -50.10 -44.13 13.76
C ASP A 690 -50.51 -42.65 13.76
N ILE A 691 -51.57 -42.41 12.96
CA ILE A 691 -52.91 -41.92 13.38
C ILE A 691 -52.95 -40.71 14.33
N GLY A 692 -53.54 -39.60 13.85
CA GLY A 692 -54.11 -38.59 14.75
C GLY A 692 -54.44 -37.21 14.18
N THR A 693 -55.40 -37.15 13.25
CA THR A 693 -56.34 -36.01 13.01
C THR A 693 -55.84 -34.64 12.51
N MET A 694 -56.32 -34.31 11.32
CA MET A 694 -56.40 -32.99 10.69
C MET A 694 -57.48 -32.11 11.33
N THR A 695 -57.20 -30.82 11.48
CA THR A 695 -58.20 -29.75 11.25
C THR A 695 -57.53 -28.55 10.58
N ALA A 696 -58.17 -28.09 9.50
CA ALA A 696 -57.74 -27.03 8.60
C ALA A 696 -58.11 -25.62 9.09
N GLY A 697 -57.43 -24.60 8.54
CA GLY A 697 -58.03 -23.27 8.39
C GLY A 697 -57.05 -22.10 8.34
N GLY A 698 -56.96 -21.43 7.18
CA GLY A 698 -56.82 -19.97 7.13
C GLY A 698 -55.50 -19.41 6.61
N SER A 699 -55.48 -19.05 5.33
CA SER A 699 -54.54 -18.11 4.72
C SER A 699 -54.66 -16.69 5.30
N ASN A 700 -53.55 -16.00 5.52
CA ASN A 700 -53.33 -14.63 5.02
C ASN A 700 -51.87 -14.17 5.18
N ASN A 701 -51.40 -13.47 4.15
CA ASN A 701 -50.12 -12.80 4.02
C ASN A 701 -49.83 -11.82 5.17
N THR A 702 -48.67 -11.97 5.81
CA THR A 702 -47.72 -10.88 6.17
C THR A 702 -46.44 -11.52 6.71
N LEU A 703 -45.34 -11.44 5.95
CA LEU A 703 -44.01 -11.75 6.44
C LEU A 703 -43.59 -10.64 7.42
N GLU A 704 -43.72 -10.92 8.71
CA GLU A 704 -43.16 -10.10 9.77
C GLU A 704 -41.63 -10.18 9.75
N VAL A 705 -41.01 -9.02 9.48
CA VAL A 705 -39.60 -8.75 9.71
C VAL A 705 -39.37 -8.65 11.23
N PRO A 706 -38.38 -9.33 11.83
CA PRO A 706 -38.04 -9.12 13.23
C PRO A 706 -37.50 -7.70 13.41
N LYS A 707 -38.32 -6.82 14.01
CA LYS A 707 -37.91 -5.48 14.43
C LYS A 707 -36.89 -5.58 15.56
N ALA A 708 -35.78 -4.89 15.38
CA ALA A 708 -34.77 -4.65 16.40
C ALA A 708 -35.37 -3.92 17.61
N ASN A 709 -35.22 -4.51 18.79
CA ASN A 709 -35.52 -3.87 20.05
C ASN A 709 -34.42 -2.85 20.39
N TYR A 710 -34.59 -1.61 19.94
CA TYR A 710 -34.02 -0.43 20.60
C TYR A 710 -35.16 0.32 21.27
N ALA A 711 -35.27 0.22 22.60
CA ALA A 711 -36.05 1.16 23.39
C ALA A 711 -35.52 1.22 24.83
N ALA A 712 -35.13 2.44 25.20
CA ALA A 712 -35.20 3.12 26.49
C ALA A 712 -35.40 2.31 27.79
N SER A 713 -34.53 2.59 28.77
CA SER A 713 -34.98 2.68 30.17
C SER A 713 -34.10 3.64 30.97
N VAL A 714 -34.54 4.91 31.03
CA VAL A 714 -34.42 5.73 32.24
C VAL A 714 -35.48 5.18 33.21
N THR A 715 -35.09 4.63 34.34
CA THR A 715 -35.91 4.64 35.56
C THR A 715 -35.02 4.63 36.81
N SER A 716 -35.42 5.48 37.74
CA SER A 716 -34.95 5.64 39.11
C SER A 716 -35.10 4.38 39.97
N SER A 717 -34.14 4.11 40.84
CA SER A 717 -34.39 3.30 42.05
C SER A 717 -33.67 3.89 43.27
N ILE A 718 -34.50 4.48 44.12
CA ILE A 718 -34.24 4.84 45.51
C ILE A 718 -34.12 3.55 46.36
N GLY A 719 -33.17 3.55 47.30
CA GLY A 719 -33.32 2.91 48.63
C GLY A 719 -32.72 1.52 48.84
N SER A 720 -31.60 1.44 49.56
CA SER A 720 -31.58 1.05 50.99
C SER A 720 -30.20 0.58 51.47
N SER A 721 -29.89 0.98 52.69
CA SER A 721 -28.72 0.66 53.50
C SER A 721 -28.71 -0.80 53.97
N GLY A 722 -27.53 -1.42 53.99
CA GLY A 722 -27.31 -2.69 54.70
C GLY A 722 -25.83 -3.01 54.85
N SER A 723 -25.31 -2.88 56.07
CA SER A 723 -23.92 -3.08 56.46
C SER A 723 -23.64 -4.51 56.93
N ARG A 724 -22.46 -5.03 56.56
CA ARG A 724 -21.52 -5.94 57.30
C ARG A 724 -21.15 -7.23 56.58
N GLY A 725 -19.84 -7.45 56.49
CA GLY A 725 -19.26 -8.79 56.24
C GLY A 725 -17.85 -8.79 55.64
N ARG A 726 -16.84 -8.22 56.31
CA ARG A 726 -15.42 -8.41 55.98
C ARG A 726 -15.02 -9.88 56.14
N ARG A 727 -14.37 -10.47 55.14
CA ARG A 727 -13.32 -11.48 55.34
C ARG A 727 -12.12 -11.17 54.44
N SER A 728 -10.98 -10.99 55.08
CA SER A 728 -9.65 -10.73 54.54
C SER A 728 -8.97 -12.03 54.12
N ILE A 729 -8.33 -12.03 52.94
CA ILE A 729 -7.36 -13.04 52.49
C ILE A 729 -6.09 -12.25 52.06
N PRO A 730 -4.87 -12.69 52.41
CA PRO A 730 -3.64 -11.90 52.31
C PRO A 730 -3.09 -11.82 50.87
N PRO A 731 -2.19 -10.85 50.56
CA PRO A 731 -1.60 -10.73 49.23
C PRO A 731 -0.48 -11.76 49.05
N PRO A 732 -0.35 -12.42 47.88
CA PRO A 732 0.87 -13.12 47.54
C PRO A 732 1.97 -12.12 47.15
N SER A 733 3.17 -12.48 47.56
CA SER A 733 4.44 -11.77 47.47
C SER A 733 4.87 -11.39 46.05
N ALA A 734 5.54 -10.23 45.97
CA ALA A 734 6.19 -9.71 44.78
C ALA A 734 7.34 -10.62 44.28
N THR A 735 7.26 -10.97 43.00
CA THR A 735 8.43 -11.21 42.14
C THR A 735 8.19 -10.45 40.84
N ALA A 736 9.04 -9.46 40.59
CA ALA A 736 8.96 -8.57 39.45
C ALA A 736 9.39 -9.28 38.17
N THR A 737 8.52 -9.27 37.17
CA THR A 737 8.89 -9.33 35.75
C THR A 737 8.18 -8.16 35.07
N HIS A 738 8.97 -7.19 34.62
CA HIS A 738 8.49 -6.01 33.90
C HIS A 738 7.97 -6.42 32.52
N SER A 739 6.66 -6.45 32.33
CA SER A 739 5.98 -6.19 31.04
C SER A 739 4.46 -6.12 31.26
N THR A 740 3.82 -5.12 30.64
CA THR A 740 2.37 -4.90 30.58
C THR A 740 1.65 -4.55 31.91
N LEU A 741 1.81 -3.30 32.36
CA LEU A 741 0.92 -2.69 33.37
C LEU A 741 0.15 -1.54 32.72
N GLY A 742 -1.19 -1.63 32.67
CA GLY A 742 -2.03 -0.45 32.44
C GLY A 742 -3.35 -0.59 31.66
N ARG A 743 -3.88 -1.78 31.31
CA ARG A 743 -5.16 -1.87 30.57
C ARG A 743 -6.17 -2.78 31.27
N SER A 744 -6.71 -2.36 32.43
CA SER A 744 -7.77 -3.13 33.13
C SER A 744 -8.59 -2.29 34.13
N MET A 745 -9.11 -1.12 33.76
CA MET A 745 -10.01 -0.35 34.65
C MET A 745 -11.33 0.12 34.00
N LEU A 746 -11.54 -0.10 32.70
CA LEU A 746 -12.83 0.12 32.03
C LEU A 746 -13.12 -1.05 31.10
N GLY A 747 -13.69 -2.11 31.68
CA GLY A 747 -14.16 -3.27 30.92
C GLY A 747 -15.42 -2.92 30.15
N LEU A 748 -15.27 -2.59 28.86
CA LEU A 748 -16.25 -3.09 27.89
C LEU A 748 -16.19 -4.62 27.94
N PRO A 749 -17.31 -5.35 27.72
CA PRO A 749 -17.21 -6.79 27.51
C PRO A 749 -16.15 -7.03 26.43
N PRO A 750 -15.29 -8.07 26.54
CA PRO A 750 -14.39 -8.41 25.46
C PRO A 750 -15.27 -8.54 24.23
N GLN A 751 -15.10 -7.64 23.26
CA GLN A 751 -15.74 -7.79 21.97
C GLN A 751 -15.33 -9.18 21.52
N VAL A 752 -16.29 -10.08 21.41
CA VAL A 752 -16.08 -11.37 20.76
C VAL A 752 -15.37 -11.00 19.47
N ASN A 753 -14.14 -11.50 19.27
CA ASN A 753 -13.39 -11.33 18.03
C ASN A 753 -14.22 -11.96 16.91
N ARG A 754 -15.26 -11.26 16.46
CA ARG A 754 -15.93 -11.54 15.20
C ARG A 754 -14.86 -11.24 14.17
N PRO A 755 -14.54 -12.18 13.25
CA PRO A 755 -13.67 -11.88 12.15
C PRO A 755 -14.22 -10.61 11.49
N THR A 756 -13.42 -9.55 11.51
CA THR A 756 -13.79 -8.25 10.97
C THR A 756 -14.21 -8.43 9.51
N ALA A 757 -15.20 -7.68 9.00
CA ALA A 757 -15.58 -7.72 7.59
C ALA A 757 -14.37 -7.60 6.64
N LYS A 758 -13.35 -6.81 7.00
CA LYS A 758 -12.05 -6.75 6.33
C LYS A 758 -11.32 -8.10 6.31
N SER A 759 -11.21 -8.79 7.45
CA SER A 759 -10.57 -10.12 7.52
C SER A 759 -11.33 -11.16 6.69
N ILE A 760 -12.68 -11.06 6.61
CA ILE A 760 -13.50 -11.93 5.77
C ILE A 760 -13.28 -11.62 4.28
N GLN A 761 -13.28 -10.34 3.90
CA GLN A 761 -12.99 -9.93 2.53
C GLN A 761 -11.55 -10.24 2.11
N GLN A 762 -10.58 -10.08 3.03
CA GLN A 762 -9.18 -10.40 2.80
C GLN A 762 -8.96 -11.91 2.67
N THR A 763 -9.57 -12.72 3.55
CA THR A 763 -9.53 -14.19 3.41
C THR A 763 -10.22 -14.64 2.13
N ALA A 764 -11.35 -14.03 1.74
CA ALA A 764 -11.99 -14.31 0.46
C ALA A 764 -11.09 -13.95 -0.75
N LYS A 765 -10.40 -12.80 -0.71
CA LYS A 765 -9.43 -12.40 -1.74
C LYS A 765 -8.21 -13.33 -1.78
N ALA A 766 -7.63 -13.65 -0.63
CA ALA A 766 -6.50 -14.57 -0.51
C ALA A 766 -6.86 -15.97 -1.01
N ASN A 767 -8.06 -16.46 -0.68
CA ASN A 767 -8.59 -17.72 -1.19
C ASN A 767 -8.77 -17.65 -2.71
N LYS A 768 -9.31 -16.54 -3.24
CA LYS A 768 -9.46 -16.33 -4.69
C LYS A 768 -8.11 -16.42 -5.41
N ILE A 769 -7.07 -15.77 -4.88
CA ILE A 769 -5.73 -15.81 -5.50
C ILE A 769 -5.14 -17.22 -5.46
N LEU A 770 -5.27 -17.92 -4.33
CA LEU A 770 -4.80 -19.30 -4.20
C LEU A 770 -5.50 -20.24 -5.17
N VAL A 771 -6.82 -20.09 -5.30
CA VAL A 771 -7.62 -20.83 -6.29
C VAL A 771 -7.15 -20.52 -7.69
N THR A 772 -6.94 -19.25 -8.05
CA THR A 772 -6.42 -18.91 -9.39
C THR A 772 -5.05 -19.55 -9.66
N LEU A 773 -4.17 -19.64 -8.66
CA LEU A 773 -2.86 -20.28 -8.80
C LEU A 773 -2.97 -21.81 -9.03
N TRP A 774 -3.87 -22.48 -8.29
CA TRP A 774 -4.18 -23.90 -8.50
C TRP A 774 -4.85 -24.17 -9.85
N LEU A 775 -5.74 -23.28 -10.31
CA LEU A 775 -6.40 -23.41 -11.60
C LEU A 775 -5.45 -23.12 -12.77
N MET A 776 -4.53 -22.18 -12.62
CA MET A 776 -3.47 -21.94 -13.60
C MET A 776 -2.55 -23.15 -13.71
N SER A 777 -2.19 -23.79 -12.60
CA SER A 777 -1.44 -25.06 -12.63
C SER A 777 -2.22 -26.18 -13.29
N ALA A 778 -3.50 -26.33 -12.97
CA ALA A 778 -4.34 -27.31 -13.65
C ALA A 778 -4.32 -27.09 -15.17
N SER A 779 -4.42 -25.83 -15.62
CA SER A 779 -4.37 -25.48 -17.03
C SER A 779 -3.00 -25.78 -17.69
N THR A 780 -1.88 -25.58 -16.99
CA THR A 780 -0.54 -25.91 -17.49
C THR A 780 -0.33 -27.42 -17.54
N PHE A 781 -0.79 -28.16 -16.54
CA PHE A 781 -0.76 -29.62 -16.53
C PHE A 781 -1.59 -30.24 -17.64
N LEU A 782 -2.80 -29.71 -17.91
CA LEU A 782 -3.64 -30.14 -19.02
C LEU A 782 -2.95 -29.92 -20.38
N LYS A 783 -2.30 -28.77 -20.57
CA LYS A 783 -1.51 -28.49 -21.79
C LYS A 783 -0.34 -29.46 -21.99
N LEU A 784 0.23 -29.96 -20.90
CA LEU A 784 1.31 -30.95 -20.90
C LEU A 784 0.81 -32.41 -20.99
N GLY A 785 -0.51 -32.64 -21.00
CA GLY A 785 -1.09 -33.98 -20.96
C GLY A 785 -0.94 -34.70 -19.61
N ARG A 786 -0.55 -34.00 -18.53
CA ARG A 786 -0.43 -34.56 -17.17
C ARG A 786 -1.77 -34.52 -16.45
N VAL A 787 -2.66 -35.43 -16.84
CA VAL A 787 -4.06 -35.36 -16.41
C VAL A 787 -4.26 -35.66 -14.92
N ASP A 788 -3.47 -36.57 -14.35
CA ASP A 788 -3.53 -36.93 -12.93
C ASP A 788 -3.14 -35.79 -11.99
N ASP A 789 -2.22 -34.92 -12.42
CA ASP A 789 -1.80 -33.78 -11.61
C ASP A 789 -2.74 -32.59 -11.78
N ALA A 790 -3.35 -32.45 -12.96
CA ALA A 790 -4.40 -31.47 -13.19
C ALA A 790 -5.61 -31.70 -12.27
N ILE A 791 -6.10 -32.94 -12.14
CA ILE A 791 -7.24 -33.23 -11.25
C ILE A 791 -6.92 -33.01 -9.78
N LYS A 792 -5.68 -33.29 -9.34
CA LYS A 792 -5.24 -32.97 -7.97
C LYS A 792 -5.25 -31.46 -7.74
N ALA A 793 -4.70 -30.68 -8.67
CA ALA A 793 -4.69 -29.22 -8.57
C ALA A 793 -6.11 -28.63 -8.52
N ILE A 794 -7.04 -29.13 -9.35
CA ILE A 794 -8.46 -28.75 -9.31
C ILE A 794 -9.09 -29.16 -7.97
N GLY A 795 -8.77 -30.36 -7.45
CA GLY A 795 -9.26 -30.82 -6.14
C GLY A 795 -8.77 -29.96 -4.98
N GLU A 796 -7.54 -29.45 -5.02
CA GLU A 796 -7.06 -28.48 -4.02
C GLU A 796 -7.78 -27.14 -4.16
N ALA A 797 -8.05 -26.68 -5.38
CA ALA A 797 -8.84 -25.47 -5.61
C ALA A 797 -10.27 -25.59 -5.06
N GLU A 798 -10.94 -26.73 -5.27
CA GLU A 798 -12.27 -27.02 -4.74
C GLU A 798 -12.29 -27.04 -3.20
N ARG A 799 -11.24 -27.58 -2.57
CA ARG A 799 -11.12 -27.59 -1.10
C ARG A 799 -11.01 -26.19 -0.50
N VAL A 800 -10.34 -25.27 -1.20
CA VAL A 800 -10.18 -23.88 -0.76
C VAL A 800 -11.47 -23.10 -0.93
N ASP A 801 -12.08 -23.15 -2.11
CA ASP A 801 -13.33 -22.43 -2.39
C ASP A 801 -14.19 -23.16 -3.45
N ALA A 802 -15.14 -23.96 -2.97
CA ALA A 802 -16.12 -24.64 -3.82
C ALA A 802 -17.15 -23.69 -4.46
N SER A 803 -17.25 -22.44 -3.97
CA SER A 803 -18.20 -21.45 -4.49
C SER A 803 -17.67 -20.64 -5.69
N ASN A 804 -16.40 -20.83 -6.05
CA ASN A 804 -15.80 -20.13 -7.19
C ASN A 804 -16.20 -20.78 -8.54
N PRO A 805 -16.81 -20.02 -9.49
CA PRO A 805 -17.16 -20.52 -10.82
C PRO A 805 -15.98 -21.06 -11.64
N ASP A 806 -14.78 -20.48 -11.48
CA ASP A 806 -13.59 -20.83 -12.26
C ASP A 806 -13.17 -22.29 -12.04
N VAL A 807 -13.41 -22.82 -10.83
CA VAL A 807 -13.10 -24.21 -10.48
C VAL A 807 -13.96 -25.18 -11.31
N TRP A 808 -15.27 -24.92 -11.35
CA TRP A 808 -16.22 -25.72 -12.11
C TRP A 808 -16.01 -25.58 -13.63
N TYR A 809 -15.58 -24.40 -14.08
CA TYR A 809 -15.18 -24.19 -15.47
C TYR A 809 -13.96 -25.04 -15.87
N GLN A 810 -12.89 -25.02 -15.06
CA GLN A 810 -11.71 -25.85 -15.32
C GLN A 810 -12.00 -27.35 -15.20
N LEU A 811 -12.87 -27.75 -14.26
CA LEU A 811 -13.33 -29.14 -14.17
C LEU A 811 -14.12 -29.57 -15.41
N GLY A 812 -14.96 -28.68 -15.96
CA GLY A 812 -15.64 -28.91 -17.23
C GLY A 812 -14.67 -29.07 -18.40
N LEU A 813 -13.62 -28.25 -18.47
CA LEU A 813 -12.56 -28.40 -19.47
C LEU A 813 -11.78 -29.72 -19.32
N PHE A 814 -11.51 -30.13 -18.08
CA PHE A 814 -10.89 -31.42 -17.78
C PHE A 814 -11.75 -32.58 -18.30
N HIS A 815 -13.06 -32.59 -18.02
CA HIS A 815 -13.96 -33.64 -18.50
C HIS A 815 -14.07 -33.66 -20.03
N LEU A 816 -14.06 -32.49 -20.69
CA LEU A 816 -13.98 -32.42 -22.15
C LEU A 816 -12.68 -33.01 -22.70
N SER A 817 -11.55 -32.84 -22.03
CA SER A 817 -10.28 -33.46 -22.43
C SER A 817 -10.29 -34.99 -22.31
N GLN A 818 -11.22 -35.54 -21.53
CA GLN A 818 -11.47 -36.97 -21.36
C GLN A 818 -12.62 -37.49 -22.25
N GLU A 819 -13.11 -36.67 -23.18
CA GLU A 819 -14.25 -36.96 -24.06
C GLU A 819 -15.59 -37.21 -23.33
N ASP A 820 -15.71 -36.84 -22.06
CA ASP A 820 -16.94 -36.96 -21.27
C ASP A 820 -17.75 -35.65 -21.30
N ALA A 821 -18.56 -35.51 -22.35
CA ALA A 821 -19.37 -34.31 -22.58
C ALA A 821 -20.53 -34.14 -21.59
N GLU A 822 -21.07 -35.23 -21.03
CA GLU A 822 -22.23 -35.16 -20.12
C GLU A 822 -21.83 -34.57 -18.77
N THR A 823 -20.74 -35.07 -18.17
CA THR A 823 -20.24 -34.53 -16.90
C THR A 823 -19.65 -33.13 -17.05
N ALA A 824 -19.08 -32.82 -18.22
CA ALA A 824 -18.66 -31.47 -18.57
C ALA A 824 -19.84 -30.49 -18.57
N SER A 825 -20.97 -30.84 -19.21
CA SER A 825 -22.18 -30.02 -19.23
C SER A 825 -22.72 -29.73 -17.82
N VAL A 826 -22.73 -30.75 -16.94
CA VAL A 826 -23.11 -30.57 -15.53
C VAL A 826 -22.17 -29.60 -14.83
N SER A 827 -20.86 -29.71 -15.05
CA SER A 827 -19.85 -28.83 -14.43
C SER A 827 -20.02 -27.38 -14.90
N PHE A 828 -20.25 -27.15 -16.20
CA PHE A 828 -20.54 -25.81 -16.73
C PHE A 828 -21.87 -25.25 -16.19
N SER A 829 -22.91 -26.08 -16.04
CA SER A 829 -24.19 -25.65 -15.46
C SER A 829 -24.04 -25.19 -14.01
N LYS A 830 -23.17 -25.87 -13.22
CA LYS A 830 -22.82 -25.44 -11.85
C LYS A 830 -22.08 -24.11 -11.86
N ALA A 831 -21.12 -23.92 -12.77
CA ALA A 831 -20.40 -22.66 -12.91
C ALA A 831 -21.37 -21.49 -13.20
N LEU A 832 -22.30 -21.68 -14.15
CA LEU A 832 -23.31 -20.67 -14.51
C LEU A 832 -24.37 -20.45 -13.42
N ALA A 833 -24.66 -21.46 -12.60
CA ALA A 833 -25.55 -21.30 -11.45
C ALA A 833 -24.93 -20.41 -10.35
N LEU A 834 -23.60 -20.45 -10.21
CA LEU A 834 -22.85 -19.58 -9.30
C LEU A 834 -22.71 -18.16 -9.86
N GLU A 835 -22.28 -18.04 -11.12
CA GLU A 835 -22.15 -16.76 -11.82
C GLU A 835 -22.82 -16.81 -13.20
N PRO A 836 -24.04 -16.24 -13.35
CA PRO A 836 -24.78 -16.30 -14.61
C PRO A 836 -24.11 -15.63 -15.80
N PHE A 837 -23.22 -14.66 -15.57
CA PHE A 837 -22.55 -13.87 -16.60
C PHE A 837 -21.07 -14.22 -16.78
N HIS A 838 -20.66 -15.42 -16.36
CA HIS A 838 -19.28 -15.85 -16.47
C HIS A 838 -18.86 -16.06 -17.94
N VAL A 839 -18.04 -15.14 -18.46
CA VAL A 839 -17.74 -15.01 -19.90
C VAL A 839 -17.10 -16.27 -20.49
N ALA A 840 -16.09 -16.84 -19.83
CA ALA A 840 -15.37 -17.99 -20.40
C ALA A 840 -16.26 -19.23 -20.52
N CYS A 841 -17.09 -19.50 -19.51
CA CYS A 841 -18.06 -20.60 -19.51
C CYS A 841 -19.16 -20.37 -20.56
N LEU A 842 -19.75 -19.17 -20.64
CA LEU A 842 -20.78 -18.87 -21.66
C LEU A 842 -20.23 -19.04 -23.08
N THR A 843 -19.00 -18.58 -23.35
CA THR A 843 -18.35 -18.77 -24.65
C THR A 843 -18.12 -20.25 -24.95
N ARG A 844 -17.66 -21.04 -23.98
CA ARG A 844 -17.46 -22.48 -24.14
C ARG A 844 -18.76 -23.24 -24.33
N VAL A 845 -19.78 -22.96 -23.53
CA VAL A 845 -21.11 -23.58 -23.65
C VAL A 845 -21.75 -23.20 -24.99
N GLY A 846 -21.63 -21.94 -25.41
CA GLY A 846 -22.09 -21.48 -26.73
C GLY A 846 -21.40 -22.20 -27.88
N ARG A 847 -20.08 -22.41 -27.78
CA ARG A 847 -19.31 -23.26 -28.71
C ARG A 847 -19.82 -24.70 -28.72
N ASN A 848 -20.03 -25.31 -27.57
CA ASN A 848 -20.52 -26.69 -27.48
C ASN A 848 -21.92 -26.84 -28.13
N TYR A 849 -22.80 -25.85 -27.94
CA TYR A 849 -24.11 -25.83 -28.61
C TYR A 849 -24.00 -25.63 -30.13
N LEU A 850 -23.05 -24.84 -30.59
CA LEU A 850 -22.76 -24.69 -32.02
C LEU A 850 -22.27 -26.02 -32.63
N GLU A 851 -21.35 -26.71 -31.96
CA GLU A 851 -20.84 -28.03 -32.39
C GLU A 851 -21.97 -29.09 -32.38
N ALA A 852 -22.90 -29.00 -31.42
CA ALA A 852 -24.10 -29.85 -31.36
C ALA A 852 -25.22 -29.46 -32.34
N GLY A 853 -25.06 -28.37 -33.12
CA GLY A 853 -26.06 -27.88 -34.08
C GLY A 853 -27.28 -27.18 -33.46
N SER A 854 -27.27 -26.90 -32.15
CA SER A 854 -28.35 -26.21 -31.42
C SER A 854 -28.20 -24.67 -31.54
N LEU A 855 -28.45 -24.13 -32.73
CA LEU A 855 -28.15 -22.74 -33.08
C LEU A 855 -28.89 -21.69 -32.23
N GLU A 856 -30.16 -21.91 -31.90
CA GLU A 856 -30.96 -20.95 -31.11
C GLU A 856 -30.43 -20.79 -29.68
N MET A 857 -30.05 -21.91 -29.05
CA MET A 857 -29.44 -21.91 -27.72
C MET A 857 -28.06 -21.26 -27.75
N ALA A 858 -27.26 -21.55 -28.79
CA ALA A 858 -25.95 -20.92 -28.98
C ALA A 858 -26.07 -19.40 -29.17
N GLU A 859 -27.03 -18.92 -29.97
CA GLU A 859 -27.30 -17.48 -30.18
C GLU A 859 -27.71 -16.81 -28.86
N GLY A 860 -28.61 -17.44 -28.08
CA GLY A 860 -29.06 -16.91 -26.79
C GLY A 860 -27.93 -16.78 -25.76
N VAL A 861 -27.13 -17.85 -25.60
CA VAL A 861 -26.00 -17.88 -24.65
C VAL A 861 -24.92 -16.88 -25.04
N LEU A 862 -24.45 -16.90 -26.30
CA LEU A 862 -23.40 -16.00 -26.77
C LEU A 862 -23.89 -14.54 -26.83
N GLY A 863 -25.14 -14.31 -27.20
CA GLY A 863 -25.75 -12.98 -27.18
C GLY A 863 -25.87 -12.40 -25.76
N SER A 864 -26.10 -13.25 -24.75
CA SER A 864 -26.07 -12.82 -23.35
C SER A 864 -24.65 -12.50 -22.86
N ALA A 865 -23.64 -13.23 -23.35
CA ALA A 865 -22.24 -12.99 -23.04
C ALA A 865 -21.75 -11.65 -23.62
N THR A 866 -22.03 -11.38 -24.89
CA THR A 866 -21.57 -10.15 -25.57
C THR A 866 -22.29 -8.88 -25.10
N LYS A 867 -23.55 -8.98 -24.63
CA LYS A 867 -24.28 -7.84 -24.05
C LYS A 867 -23.84 -7.49 -22.63
N SER A 868 -23.41 -8.49 -21.86
CA SER A 868 -23.03 -8.33 -20.45
C SER A 868 -21.55 -7.98 -20.30
N GLN A 869 -20.79 -8.75 -19.52
CA GLN A 869 -19.38 -8.49 -19.20
C GLN A 869 -18.43 -8.92 -20.33
N GLY A 870 -18.85 -9.82 -21.22
CA GLY A 870 -18.03 -10.35 -22.32
C GLY A 870 -18.03 -9.51 -23.58
N TRP A 871 -18.36 -8.22 -23.48
CA TRP A 871 -18.45 -7.34 -24.64
C TRP A 871 -17.11 -7.09 -25.32
N ASP A 872 -16.01 -7.21 -24.58
CA ASP A 872 -14.64 -7.04 -25.05
C ASP A 872 -13.96 -8.38 -25.42
N SER A 873 -14.70 -9.50 -25.36
CA SER A 873 -14.19 -10.83 -25.67
C SER A 873 -14.26 -11.13 -27.16
N ALA A 874 -13.11 -11.15 -27.84
CA ALA A 874 -13.02 -11.49 -29.27
C ALA A 874 -13.59 -12.89 -29.59
N GLU A 875 -13.33 -13.87 -28.72
CA GLU A 875 -13.83 -15.25 -28.89
C GLU A 875 -15.36 -15.32 -28.89
N ALA A 876 -16.02 -14.60 -27.97
CA ALA A 876 -17.47 -14.60 -27.88
C ALA A 876 -18.12 -14.05 -29.16
N TRP A 877 -17.57 -12.94 -29.68
CA TRP A 877 -18.02 -12.34 -30.94
C TRP A 877 -17.73 -13.22 -32.16
N PHE A 878 -16.59 -13.92 -32.16
CA PHE A 878 -16.25 -14.86 -33.22
C PHE A 878 -17.25 -16.03 -33.29
N TYR A 879 -17.52 -16.69 -32.16
CA TYR A 879 -18.49 -17.79 -32.13
C TYR A 879 -19.91 -17.32 -32.42
N LEU A 880 -20.29 -16.10 -31.98
CA LEU A 880 -21.57 -15.51 -32.33
C LEU A 880 -21.68 -15.26 -33.85
N GLY A 881 -20.61 -14.78 -34.47
CA GLY A 881 -20.50 -14.64 -35.92
C GLY A 881 -20.64 -15.99 -36.64
N LYS A 882 -20.03 -17.05 -36.10
CA LYS A 882 -20.16 -18.42 -36.61
C LYS A 882 -21.58 -18.99 -36.49
N VAL A 883 -22.27 -18.71 -35.38
CA VAL A 883 -23.69 -19.04 -35.22
C VAL A 883 -24.52 -18.31 -36.27
N PHE A 884 -24.26 -17.02 -36.52
CA PHE A 884 -24.98 -16.27 -37.55
C PHE A 884 -24.70 -16.78 -38.96
N GLU A 885 -23.46 -17.18 -39.25
CA GLU A 885 -23.07 -17.85 -40.50
C GLU A 885 -23.83 -19.16 -40.70
N ALA A 886 -23.92 -20.00 -39.66
CA ALA A 886 -24.69 -21.24 -39.68
C ALA A 886 -26.21 -21.02 -39.78
N SER A 887 -26.70 -19.83 -39.40
CA SER A 887 -28.12 -19.43 -39.51
C SER A 887 -28.47 -18.65 -40.80
N ASP A 888 -27.55 -18.58 -41.77
CA ASP A 888 -27.65 -17.81 -43.03
C ASP A 888 -27.85 -16.28 -42.88
N ARG A 889 -27.55 -15.70 -41.71
CA ARG A 889 -27.65 -14.25 -41.43
C ARG A 889 -26.32 -13.55 -41.71
N LEU A 890 -25.91 -13.51 -42.98
CA LEU A 890 -24.57 -13.07 -43.40
C LEU A 890 -24.20 -11.62 -43.02
N THR A 891 -25.15 -10.69 -43.00
CA THR A 891 -24.88 -9.29 -42.63
C THR A 891 -24.45 -9.15 -41.17
N ARG A 892 -25.21 -9.75 -40.25
CA ARG A 892 -24.86 -9.77 -38.82
C ARG A 892 -23.63 -10.62 -38.54
N ALA A 893 -23.46 -11.74 -39.24
CA ALA A 893 -22.26 -12.56 -39.15
C ALA A 893 -21.01 -11.72 -39.49
N LYS A 894 -21.07 -10.97 -40.59
CA LYS A 894 -20.01 -10.04 -40.99
C LYS A 894 -19.73 -9.01 -39.89
N GLU A 895 -20.74 -8.31 -39.39
CA GLU A 895 -20.57 -7.32 -38.31
C GLU A 895 -19.91 -7.91 -37.05
N CYS A 896 -20.35 -9.09 -36.60
CA CYS A 896 -19.80 -9.75 -35.41
C CYS A 896 -18.34 -10.20 -35.63
N LEU A 897 -18.03 -10.77 -36.80
CA LEU A 897 -16.68 -11.21 -37.15
C LEU A 897 -15.73 -10.03 -37.32
N TRP A 898 -16.21 -8.91 -37.86
CA TRP A 898 -15.45 -7.67 -37.94
C TRP A 898 -15.16 -7.11 -36.56
N TYR A 899 -16.15 -7.08 -35.67
CA TYR A 899 -15.94 -6.64 -34.30
C TYR A 899 -14.97 -7.56 -33.55
N ALA A 900 -15.07 -8.88 -33.73
CA ALA A 900 -14.10 -9.85 -33.20
C ALA A 900 -12.68 -9.59 -33.73
N LEU A 901 -12.56 -9.29 -35.03
CA LEU A 901 -11.30 -8.94 -35.64
C LEU A 901 -10.76 -7.61 -35.12
N ASP A 902 -11.59 -6.59 -34.91
CA ASP A 902 -11.15 -5.31 -34.33
C ASP A 902 -10.66 -5.49 -32.88
N LEU A 903 -11.27 -6.41 -32.13
CA LEU A 903 -10.84 -6.77 -30.77
C LEU A 903 -9.51 -7.56 -30.75
N GLU A 904 -9.30 -8.46 -31.72
CA GLU A 904 -8.09 -9.30 -31.80
C GLU A 904 -6.92 -8.61 -32.54
N SER A 905 -7.27 -7.78 -33.51
CA SER A 905 -6.36 -7.11 -34.41
C SER A 905 -6.13 -5.68 -33.96
N SER A 906 -5.20 -5.52 -33.04
CA SER A 906 -4.29 -4.37 -33.09
C SER A 906 -3.36 -4.49 -34.33
N ARG A 907 -3.92 -4.68 -35.54
CA ARG A 907 -3.20 -4.81 -36.84
C ARG A 907 -2.84 -3.46 -37.45
N VAL A 908 -2.68 -2.45 -36.60
CA VAL A 908 -2.09 -1.18 -36.99
C VAL A 908 -0.62 -1.29 -36.68
N ASP A 909 0.21 -0.78 -37.58
CA ASP A 909 1.67 -0.78 -37.54
C ASP A 909 2.44 -1.92 -38.29
N ASP A 910 1.77 -2.72 -39.12
CA ASP A 910 2.48 -3.66 -39.99
C ASP A 910 3.30 -2.93 -41.07
N LEU A 911 4.56 -3.36 -41.23
CA LEU A 911 5.50 -2.84 -42.23
C LEU A 911 5.23 -3.51 -43.57
N VAL A 912 4.97 -2.71 -44.59
CA VAL A 912 4.68 -3.20 -45.94
C VAL A 912 5.55 -2.49 -46.96
N MET A 913 6.01 -3.24 -47.96
CA MET A 913 6.70 -2.70 -49.12
C MET A 913 5.70 -2.12 -50.13
N VAL A 914 5.88 -0.84 -50.48
CA VAL A 914 5.00 -0.14 -51.43
C VAL A 914 5.76 0.45 -52.59
N ASN A 915 5.14 0.52 -53.76
CA ASN A 915 5.66 1.20 -54.94
C ASN A 915 4.91 2.51 -55.18
N VAL A 916 5.63 3.61 -55.36
CA VAL A 916 5.01 4.93 -55.53
C VAL A 916 4.52 5.10 -56.96
N ARG A 917 3.20 5.19 -57.13
CA ARG A 917 2.58 5.32 -58.45
C ARG A 917 2.44 6.78 -58.89
N GLN A 918 1.92 7.63 -58.01
CA GLN A 918 1.68 9.04 -58.32
C GLN A 918 1.79 9.91 -57.06
N ILE A 919 2.31 11.13 -57.22
CA ILE A 919 2.36 12.14 -56.17
C ILE A 919 1.31 13.21 -56.53
N ALA A 920 0.33 13.43 -55.63
CA ALA A 920 -0.73 14.42 -55.78
C ALA A 920 -0.66 15.50 -54.69
N GLU A 921 -1.51 16.53 -54.76
CA GLU A 921 -1.57 17.61 -53.75
C GLU A 921 -2.02 17.12 -52.36
N MET A 922 -2.80 16.04 -52.28
CA MET A 922 -3.27 15.48 -51.00
C MET A 922 -2.32 14.44 -50.39
N GLY A 923 -1.43 13.83 -51.18
CA GLY A 923 -0.56 12.75 -50.72
C GLY A 923 0.11 11.98 -51.87
N ALA A 924 0.86 10.93 -51.53
CA ALA A 924 1.45 9.99 -52.49
C ALA A 924 0.62 8.71 -52.58
N TYR A 925 0.12 8.39 -53.76
CA TYR A 925 -0.54 7.12 -54.07
C TYR A 925 0.51 6.05 -54.32
N VAL A 926 0.34 4.92 -53.65
CA VAL A 926 1.29 3.81 -53.66
C VAL A 926 0.55 2.48 -53.81
N GLU A 927 1.18 1.49 -54.44
CA GLU A 927 0.65 0.13 -54.58
C GLU A 927 1.37 -0.79 -53.58
N LEU A 928 0.63 -1.60 -52.81
CA LEU A 928 1.20 -2.57 -51.87
C LEU A 928 1.61 -3.85 -52.60
N LEU A 929 2.92 -4.08 -52.74
CA LEU A 929 3.47 -5.19 -53.53
C LEU A 929 3.20 -6.58 -52.92
N GLU A 930 2.96 -6.64 -51.61
CA GLU A 930 2.74 -7.90 -50.87
C GLU A 930 1.29 -8.37 -50.88
N TYR A 931 0.35 -7.48 -51.22
CA TYR A 931 -1.09 -7.72 -51.10
C TYR A 931 -1.79 -7.44 -52.43
N ASN A 932 -1.46 -8.18 -53.49
CA ASN A 932 -2.10 -8.08 -54.80
C ASN A 932 -2.11 -6.67 -55.43
N ASN A 933 -1.12 -5.83 -55.13
CA ASN A 933 -1.03 -4.44 -55.61
C ASN A 933 -2.27 -3.59 -55.26
N ILE A 934 -2.83 -3.78 -54.06
CA ILE A 934 -3.90 -2.91 -53.55
C ILE A 934 -3.38 -1.45 -53.48
N ASP A 935 -4.25 -0.51 -53.81
CA ASP A 935 -3.95 0.92 -53.77
C ASP A 935 -3.95 1.45 -52.31
N GLY A 936 -2.92 2.22 -51.97
CA GLY A 936 -2.75 2.90 -50.69
C GLY A 936 -2.34 4.37 -50.86
N MET A 937 -2.50 5.17 -49.80
CA MET A 937 -2.19 6.59 -49.79
C MET A 937 -1.30 6.96 -48.60
N ILE A 938 -0.25 7.75 -48.86
CA ILE A 938 0.58 8.37 -47.84
C ILE A 938 0.25 9.86 -47.78
N LEU A 939 -0.31 10.32 -46.66
CA LEU A 939 -0.58 11.74 -46.45
C LEU A 939 0.73 12.55 -46.32
N LEU A 940 0.69 13.83 -46.71
CA LEU A 940 1.83 14.74 -46.61
C LEU A 940 2.35 14.90 -45.17
N SER A 941 1.47 14.90 -44.19
CA SER A 941 1.79 14.96 -42.75
C SER A 941 2.55 13.70 -42.26
N GLU A 942 2.42 12.58 -42.97
CA GLU A 942 2.96 11.28 -42.61
C GLU A 942 4.19 10.88 -43.46
N LEU A 943 4.72 11.83 -44.24
CA LEU A 943 5.83 11.61 -45.18
C LEU A 943 7.22 11.82 -44.55
N SER A 944 7.33 12.72 -43.56
CA SER A 944 8.61 13.05 -42.90
C SER A 944 8.40 13.68 -41.52
N ARG A 945 9.34 13.44 -40.59
CA ARG A 945 9.38 14.10 -39.26
C ARG A 945 9.87 15.55 -39.31
N ARG A 946 10.46 15.99 -40.42
CA ARG A 946 11.05 17.34 -40.60
C ARG A 946 10.22 18.18 -41.57
N ARG A 947 10.27 19.51 -41.43
CA ARG A 947 9.58 20.47 -42.33
C ARG A 947 9.98 20.22 -43.79
N ILE A 948 8.99 19.99 -44.64
CA ILE A 948 9.16 19.61 -46.05
C ILE A 948 9.51 20.87 -46.86
N ARG A 949 10.68 20.88 -47.52
CA ARG A 949 11.06 21.93 -48.49
C ARG A 949 10.69 21.56 -49.93
N SER A 950 10.70 20.27 -50.28
CA SER A 950 10.28 19.74 -51.57
C SER A 950 9.96 18.25 -51.45
N ILE A 951 8.79 17.83 -51.98
CA ILE A 951 8.27 16.46 -51.89
C ILE A 951 9.08 15.50 -52.78
N GLN A 952 9.51 15.97 -53.95
CA GLN A 952 10.28 15.19 -54.95
C GLN A 952 11.65 14.71 -54.44
N LYS A 953 12.18 15.33 -53.37
CA LYS A 953 13.42 14.88 -52.72
C LYS A 953 13.20 13.70 -51.77
N LEU A 954 12.00 13.55 -51.20
CA LEU A 954 11.67 12.54 -50.20
C LEU A 954 11.10 11.26 -50.81
N ILE A 955 10.33 11.39 -51.89
CA ILE A 955 9.67 10.28 -52.58
C ILE A 955 9.76 10.52 -54.09
N ARG A 956 10.10 9.47 -54.84
CA ARG A 956 10.16 9.47 -56.31
C ARG A 956 9.19 8.43 -56.85
N VAL A 957 8.51 8.78 -57.94
CA VAL A 957 7.62 7.87 -58.66
C VAL A 957 8.41 6.67 -59.18
N GLY A 958 7.86 5.46 -58.99
CA GLY A 958 8.45 4.18 -59.40
C GLY A 958 9.49 3.60 -58.44
N LYS A 959 9.74 4.22 -57.28
CA LYS A 959 10.66 3.70 -56.27
C LYS A 959 9.89 2.93 -55.20
N ASN A 960 10.45 1.80 -54.77
CA ASN A 960 9.94 1.04 -53.64
C ASN A 960 10.34 1.72 -52.32
N GLU A 961 9.38 1.85 -51.42
CA GLU A 961 9.55 2.46 -50.10
C GLU A 961 8.88 1.55 -49.06
N VAL A 962 9.46 1.49 -47.86
CA VAL A 962 8.86 0.79 -46.72
C VAL A 962 7.97 1.77 -45.97
N VAL A 963 6.73 1.36 -45.68
CA VAL A 963 5.74 2.18 -44.97
C VAL A 963 4.97 1.35 -43.96
N VAL A 964 4.37 2.04 -43.00
CA VAL A 964 3.54 1.46 -41.95
C VAL A 964 2.06 1.61 -42.30
N VAL A 965 1.27 0.55 -42.12
CA VAL A 965 -0.19 0.61 -42.25
C VAL A 965 -0.80 1.32 -41.04
N LEU A 966 -1.45 2.48 -41.29
CA LEU A 966 -2.16 3.23 -40.26
C LEU A 966 -3.61 2.77 -40.14
N ARG A 967 -4.32 2.66 -41.28
CA ARG A 967 -5.74 2.37 -41.31
C ARG A 967 -6.12 1.69 -42.62
N VAL A 968 -7.01 0.72 -42.55
CA VAL A 968 -7.50 -0.04 -43.72
C VAL A 968 -9.01 0.20 -43.86
N ASP A 969 -9.43 1.00 -44.84
CA ASP A 969 -10.85 1.26 -45.11
C ASP A 969 -11.33 0.35 -46.26
N LYS A 970 -11.89 -0.82 -45.92
CA LYS A 970 -12.28 -1.85 -46.92
C LYS A 970 -13.51 -1.48 -47.77
N GLU A 971 -14.37 -0.55 -47.34
CA GLU A 971 -15.55 -0.12 -48.13
C GLU A 971 -15.18 0.76 -49.32
N LYS A 972 -14.10 1.54 -49.19
CA LYS A 972 -13.59 2.41 -50.26
C LYS A 972 -12.40 1.79 -51.01
N GLY A 973 -11.81 0.72 -50.48
CA GLY A 973 -10.67 0.03 -51.07
C GLY A 973 -9.35 0.78 -50.94
N TYR A 974 -9.21 1.66 -49.94
CA TYR A 974 -7.99 2.46 -49.70
C TYR A 974 -7.35 2.15 -48.34
N ILE A 975 -6.02 2.19 -48.32
CA ILE A 975 -5.20 1.98 -47.11
C ILE A 975 -4.42 3.26 -46.84
N ASP A 976 -4.54 3.81 -45.63
CA ASP A 976 -3.73 4.93 -45.17
C ASP A 976 -2.39 4.42 -44.64
N LEU A 977 -1.32 5.05 -45.11
CA LEU A 977 0.05 4.61 -44.89
C LEU A 977 0.92 5.76 -44.35
N SER A 978 1.93 5.42 -43.54
CA SER A 978 2.89 6.38 -43.01
C SER A 978 4.34 5.96 -43.24
N LYS A 979 5.13 6.89 -43.77
CA LYS A 979 6.59 6.77 -43.85
C LYS A 979 7.29 7.35 -42.62
N ARG A 980 6.63 8.27 -41.92
CA ARG A 980 7.16 8.98 -40.74
C ARG A 980 7.46 8.06 -39.56
N ARG A 981 6.66 6.99 -39.41
CA ARG A 981 6.71 6.08 -38.25
C ARG A 981 7.74 4.95 -38.39
N VAL A 982 8.27 4.70 -39.59
CA VAL A 982 9.26 3.66 -39.86
C VAL A 982 10.63 4.03 -39.28
N SER A 983 11.27 3.13 -38.53
CA SER A 983 12.65 3.30 -38.05
C SER A 983 13.67 2.72 -39.04
N ALA A 984 14.95 3.11 -38.94
CA ALA A 984 15.99 2.61 -39.84
C ALA A 984 16.24 1.09 -39.72
N THR A 985 16.03 0.52 -38.54
CA THR A 985 16.14 -0.93 -38.31
C THR A 985 14.98 -1.70 -38.94
N ASP A 986 13.79 -1.09 -38.96
CA ASP A 986 12.57 -1.71 -39.51
C ASP A 986 12.61 -1.77 -41.04
N ILE A 987 13.26 -0.80 -41.69
CA ILE A 987 13.49 -0.79 -43.14
C ILE A 987 14.29 -2.04 -43.54
N ILE A 988 15.40 -2.31 -42.85
CA ILE A 988 16.29 -3.42 -43.17
C ILE A 988 15.55 -4.76 -43.01
N LYS A 989 14.83 -4.94 -41.89
CA LYS A 989 14.04 -6.15 -41.63
C LYS A 989 12.94 -6.37 -42.68
N CYS A 990 12.24 -5.30 -43.05
CA CYS A 990 11.19 -5.36 -44.08
C CYS A 990 11.75 -5.68 -45.46
N GLU A 991 12.89 -5.08 -45.83
CA GLU A 991 13.58 -5.36 -47.09
C GLU A 991 14.06 -6.81 -47.16
N GLU A 992 14.65 -7.34 -46.08
CA GLU A 992 15.03 -8.75 -46.00
C GLU A 992 13.83 -9.70 -46.13
N ARG A 993 12.75 -9.44 -45.38
CA ARG A 993 11.50 -10.22 -45.46
C ARG A 993 10.91 -10.20 -46.87
N TYR A 994 10.85 -9.03 -47.49
CA TYR A 994 10.33 -8.85 -48.84
C TYR A 994 11.20 -9.59 -49.86
N ASN A 995 12.53 -9.51 -49.75
CA ASN A 995 13.45 -10.20 -50.64
C ASN A 995 13.34 -11.74 -50.51
N LYS A 996 13.24 -12.26 -49.28
CA LYS A 996 12.98 -13.69 -49.03
C LYS A 996 11.64 -14.12 -49.65
N SER A 997 10.58 -13.34 -49.46
CA SER A 997 9.24 -13.61 -49.99
C SER A 997 9.20 -13.57 -51.52
N LYS A 998 9.88 -12.61 -52.13
CA LYS A 998 10.04 -12.47 -53.59
C LYS A 998 10.79 -13.65 -54.19
N ALA A 999 11.85 -14.13 -53.53
CA ALA A 999 12.58 -15.31 -53.96
C ALA A 999 11.68 -16.56 -53.95
N VAL A 1000 10.94 -16.76 -52.85
CA VAL A 1000 9.94 -17.85 -52.75
C VAL A 1000 8.89 -17.74 -53.85
N HIS A 1001 8.35 -16.54 -54.07
CA HIS A 1001 7.34 -16.32 -55.12
C HIS A 1001 7.87 -16.58 -56.53
N SER A 1002 9.11 -16.21 -56.81
CA SER A 1002 9.77 -16.53 -58.08
C SER A 1002 9.94 -18.04 -58.28
N ILE A 1003 10.32 -18.76 -57.22
CA ILE A 1003 10.43 -20.23 -57.26
C ILE A 1003 9.05 -20.85 -57.52
N MET A 1004 8.03 -20.47 -56.73
CA MET A 1004 6.67 -21.01 -56.87
C MET A 1004 6.04 -20.68 -58.22
N SER A 1005 6.21 -19.45 -58.72
CA SER A 1005 5.70 -19.04 -60.04
C SER A 1005 6.34 -19.84 -61.17
N THR A 1006 7.63 -20.17 -61.05
CA THR A 1006 8.35 -20.94 -62.07
C THR A 1006 7.93 -22.41 -62.06
N VAL A 1007 7.72 -22.99 -60.87
CA VAL A 1007 7.20 -24.36 -60.70
C VAL A 1007 5.75 -24.45 -61.20
N ALA A 1008 4.90 -23.48 -60.84
CA ALA A 1008 3.50 -23.41 -61.29
C ALA A 1008 3.38 -23.33 -62.82
N LYS A 1009 4.21 -22.51 -63.49
CA LYS A 1009 4.22 -22.37 -64.97
C LYS A 1009 4.66 -23.62 -65.72
N LYS A 1010 5.49 -24.46 -65.11
CA LYS A 1010 6.01 -25.69 -65.74
C LYS A 1010 5.09 -26.89 -65.52
N GLU A 1011 4.50 -26.99 -64.34
CA GLU A 1011 3.58 -28.05 -63.96
C GLU A 1011 2.11 -27.74 -64.36
N ASP A 1012 1.86 -26.55 -64.93
CA ASP A 1012 0.55 -26.04 -65.34
C ASP A 1012 -0.51 -26.13 -64.21
N LYS A 1013 -0.09 -25.75 -62.99
CA LYS A 1013 -0.95 -25.75 -61.79
C LYS A 1013 -1.26 -24.32 -61.35
N ASP A 1014 -2.44 -24.15 -60.74
CA ASP A 1014 -2.81 -22.88 -60.09
C ASP A 1014 -1.80 -22.52 -59.00
N LEU A 1015 -1.26 -21.30 -59.10
CA LEU A 1015 -0.27 -20.77 -58.15
C LEU A 1015 -0.79 -20.84 -56.72
N GLU A 1016 -2.07 -20.50 -56.51
CA GLU A 1016 -2.70 -20.48 -55.19
C GLU A 1016 -2.70 -21.86 -54.53
N LYS A 1017 -3.15 -22.91 -55.23
CA LYS A 1017 -3.15 -24.30 -54.74
C LYS A 1017 -1.75 -24.81 -54.41
N LEU A 1018 -0.74 -24.41 -55.19
CA LEU A 1018 0.66 -24.77 -54.92
C LEU A 1018 1.18 -24.10 -53.63
N TYR A 1019 0.74 -22.87 -53.35
CA TYR A 1019 1.05 -22.19 -52.09
C TYR A 1019 0.40 -22.86 -50.89
N GLU A 1020 -0.86 -23.29 -50.99
CA GLU A 1020 -1.55 -24.01 -49.90
C GLU A 1020 -0.86 -25.33 -49.57
N GLN A 1021 -0.46 -26.08 -50.61
CA GLN A 1021 0.13 -27.40 -50.45
C GLN A 1021 1.59 -27.35 -50.00
N LEU A 1022 2.37 -26.33 -50.39
CA LEU A 1022 3.82 -26.32 -50.21
C LEU A 1022 4.33 -25.15 -49.39
N ALA A 1023 3.88 -23.93 -49.66
CA ALA A 1023 4.41 -22.74 -49.01
C ALA A 1023 3.90 -22.60 -47.58
N TRP A 1024 2.58 -22.66 -47.35
CA TRP A 1024 1.97 -22.39 -46.04
C TRP A 1024 2.41 -23.39 -44.95
N PRO A 1025 2.51 -24.71 -45.22
CA PRO A 1025 3.03 -25.66 -44.23
C PRO A 1025 4.50 -25.40 -43.88
N LEU A 1026 5.31 -24.98 -44.87
CA LEU A 1026 6.72 -24.63 -44.64
C LEU A 1026 6.88 -23.32 -43.86
N TYR A 1027 6.00 -22.33 -44.10
CA TYR A 1027 5.93 -21.11 -43.29
C TYR A 1027 5.59 -21.44 -41.84
N ALA A 1028 4.67 -22.36 -41.58
CA ALA A 1028 4.29 -22.77 -40.23
C ALA A 1028 5.43 -23.50 -39.48
N LYS A 1029 6.19 -24.36 -40.17
CA LYS A 1029 7.23 -25.20 -39.53
C LYS A 1029 8.58 -24.50 -39.33
N TYR A 1030 8.99 -23.64 -40.26
CA TYR A 1030 10.34 -23.02 -40.27
C TYR A 1030 10.31 -21.48 -40.19
N GLY A 1031 9.13 -20.89 -39.98
CA GLY A 1031 8.92 -19.43 -39.93
C GLY A 1031 8.89 -18.76 -41.30
N HIS A 1032 9.80 -19.12 -42.22
CA HIS A 1032 9.79 -18.60 -43.60
C HIS A 1032 10.14 -19.70 -44.61
N ALA A 1033 9.34 -19.84 -45.68
CA ALA A 1033 9.54 -20.89 -46.70
C ALA A 1033 10.93 -20.85 -47.36
N TYR A 1034 11.53 -19.65 -47.50
CA TYR A 1034 12.90 -19.48 -47.97
C TYR A 1034 13.95 -20.19 -47.10
N ASP A 1035 13.81 -20.12 -45.78
CA ASP A 1035 14.76 -20.75 -44.86
C ASP A 1035 14.53 -22.27 -44.81
N ALA A 1036 13.27 -22.73 -44.99
CA ALA A 1036 12.99 -24.14 -45.25
C ALA A 1036 13.66 -24.65 -46.54
N PHE A 1037 13.64 -23.86 -47.63
CA PHE A 1037 14.32 -24.21 -48.87
C PHE A 1037 15.85 -24.26 -48.74
N LYS A 1038 16.45 -23.44 -47.86
CA LYS A 1038 17.88 -23.56 -47.55
C LYS A 1038 18.20 -24.87 -46.83
N VAL A 1039 17.39 -25.26 -45.84
CA VAL A 1039 17.59 -26.51 -45.09
C VAL A 1039 17.37 -27.72 -46.00
N ALA A 1040 16.41 -27.63 -46.94
CA ALA A 1040 16.13 -28.68 -47.92
C ALA A 1040 17.30 -29.00 -48.86
N LEU A 1041 18.30 -28.11 -49.00
CA LEU A 1041 19.53 -28.40 -49.75
C LEU A 1041 20.39 -29.47 -49.07
N ASN A 1042 20.42 -29.48 -47.73
CA ASN A 1042 21.27 -30.37 -46.93
C ASN A 1042 20.48 -31.61 -46.44
N GLU A 1043 19.24 -31.42 -45.98
CA GLU A 1043 18.39 -32.48 -45.40
C GLU A 1043 16.99 -32.49 -46.06
N PRO A 1044 16.87 -32.97 -47.32
CA PRO A 1044 15.62 -32.91 -48.07
C PRO A 1044 14.49 -33.76 -47.46
N GLU A 1045 14.82 -34.94 -46.91
CA GLU A 1045 13.82 -35.88 -46.39
C GLU A 1045 13.09 -35.32 -45.16
N LYS A 1046 13.79 -34.59 -44.29
CA LYS A 1046 13.28 -34.03 -43.03
C LYS A 1046 12.38 -32.80 -43.23
N VAL A 1047 12.63 -32.02 -44.28
CA VAL A 1047 11.84 -30.81 -44.59
C VAL A 1047 10.50 -31.17 -45.25
N PHE A 1048 10.49 -32.19 -46.12
CA PHE A 1048 9.29 -32.64 -46.85
C PHE A 1048 8.53 -33.80 -46.17
N GLU A 1049 8.94 -34.20 -44.97
CA GLU A 1049 8.27 -35.23 -44.17
C GLU A 1049 6.84 -34.76 -43.81
N GLY A 1050 5.83 -35.51 -44.27
CA GLY A 1050 4.40 -35.22 -44.05
C GLY A 1050 3.70 -34.41 -45.15
N LEU A 1051 4.38 -34.09 -46.26
CA LEU A 1051 3.79 -33.36 -47.40
C LEU A 1051 3.59 -34.27 -48.63
N GLU A 1052 2.35 -34.43 -49.08
CA GLU A 1052 1.97 -35.21 -50.26
C GLU A 1052 2.31 -34.45 -51.56
N ILE A 1053 3.58 -34.45 -51.96
CA ILE A 1053 4.07 -33.75 -53.15
C ILE A 1053 4.66 -34.76 -54.16
N PRO A 1054 4.34 -34.66 -55.46
CA PRO A 1054 4.97 -35.45 -56.51
C PRO A 1054 6.50 -35.32 -56.55
N GLU A 1055 7.19 -36.42 -56.85
CA GLU A 1055 8.66 -36.48 -56.87
C GLU A 1055 9.26 -35.57 -57.96
N SER A 1056 8.53 -35.30 -59.05
CA SER A 1056 8.90 -34.33 -60.09
C SER A 1056 9.07 -32.91 -59.54
N THR A 1057 8.13 -32.46 -58.71
CA THR A 1057 8.11 -31.11 -58.14
C THR A 1057 9.26 -30.94 -57.12
N LYS A 1058 9.62 -32.02 -56.40
CA LYS A 1058 10.75 -32.02 -55.46
C LYS A 1058 12.09 -31.85 -56.20
N GLU A 1059 12.28 -32.51 -57.34
CA GLU A 1059 13.50 -32.36 -58.14
C GLU A 1059 13.65 -30.96 -58.74
N GLU A 1060 12.55 -30.36 -59.21
CA GLU A 1060 12.59 -29.01 -59.78
C GLU A 1060 12.89 -27.93 -58.73
N LEU A 1061 12.31 -28.07 -57.52
CA LEU A 1061 12.63 -27.19 -56.40
C LEU A 1061 14.14 -27.22 -56.07
N ARG A 1062 14.78 -28.40 -56.13
CA ARG A 1062 16.23 -28.54 -55.90
C ARG A 1062 17.10 -27.86 -56.97
N ARG A 1063 16.62 -27.76 -58.22
CA ARG A 1063 17.35 -27.08 -59.30
C ARG A 1063 17.28 -25.56 -59.16
N LEU A 1064 16.22 -25.04 -58.57
CA LEU A 1064 15.93 -23.60 -58.49
C LEU A 1064 16.44 -22.96 -57.18
N THR A 1065 16.79 -23.76 -56.18
CA THR A 1065 17.46 -23.30 -54.95
C THR A 1065 18.91 -22.85 -55.21
N PRO A 1066 19.37 -21.73 -54.63
CA PRO A 1066 20.71 -21.19 -54.88
C PRO A 1066 21.81 -22.15 -54.43
N GLN A 1067 22.73 -22.49 -55.33
CA GLN A 1067 23.87 -23.35 -55.04
C GLN A 1067 25.01 -22.58 -54.36
N PRO A 1068 25.75 -23.20 -53.43
CA PRO A 1068 26.88 -22.56 -52.76
C PRO A 1068 27.97 -22.19 -53.78
N VAL A 1069 28.37 -20.92 -53.77
CA VAL A 1069 29.46 -20.40 -54.61
C VAL A 1069 30.77 -20.70 -53.91
N LYS A 1070 31.72 -21.28 -54.65
CA LYS A 1070 33.10 -21.47 -54.18
C LYS A 1070 33.89 -20.20 -54.44
N ILE A 1071 34.40 -19.58 -53.38
CA ILE A 1071 35.26 -18.40 -53.44
C ILE A 1071 36.68 -18.87 -53.17
N ARG A 1072 37.63 -18.38 -53.98
CA ARG A 1072 39.02 -18.79 -53.94
C ARG A 1072 39.92 -17.55 -53.89
N ALA A 1073 40.83 -17.53 -52.92
CA ALA A 1073 41.89 -16.53 -52.82
C ALA A 1073 43.25 -17.22 -52.93
N ASP A 1074 44.06 -16.82 -53.92
CA ASP A 1074 45.43 -17.27 -54.08
C ASP A 1074 46.36 -16.29 -53.35
N ILE A 1075 47.24 -16.82 -52.51
CA ILE A 1075 48.01 -16.07 -51.52
C ILE A 1075 49.47 -16.51 -51.58
N GLU A 1076 50.36 -15.56 -51.85
CA GLU A 1076 51.81 -15.76 -51.77
C GLU A 1076 52.33 -15.23 -50.44
N VAL A 1077 52.98 -16.08 -49.64
CA VAL A 1077 53.52 -15.72 -48.31
C VAL A 1077 54.99 -16.11 -48.21
N THR A 1078 55.82 -15.14 -47.83
CA THR A 1078 57.26 -15.32 -47.63
C THR A 1078 57.67 -14.78 -46.27
N CYS A 1079 58.50 -15.51 -45.52
CA CYS A 1079 59.11 -15.04 -44.28
C CYS A 1079 60.55 -15.58 -44.23
N PHE A 1080 61.52 -14.68 -44.06
CA PHE A 1080 62.96 -15.00 -44.08
C PHE A 1080 63.59 -15.00 -42.68
N ASP A 1081 62.79 -14.92 -41.61
CA ASP A 1081 63.26 -14.94 -40.22
C ASP A 1081 63.51 -16.37 -39.71
N TYR A 1082 64.26 -16.53 -38.62
CA TYR A 1082 64.70 -17.83 -38.08
C TYR A 1082 63.53 -18.77 -37.73
N GLU A 1083 62.38 -18.20 -37.33
CA GLU A 1083 61.14 -18.92 -37.01
C GLU A 1083 60.10 -18.89 -38.16
N GLY A 1084 60.52 -18.57 -39.39
CA GLY A 1084 59.59 -18.23 -40.49
C GLY A 1084 58.57 -19.31 -40.87
N ILE A 1085 58.91 -20.60 -40.72
CA ILE A 1085 57.96 -21.71 -41.01
C ILE A 1085 56.85 -21.75 -39.96
N ASP A 1086 57.20 -21.55 -38.69
CA ASP A 1086 56.23 -21.61 -37.61
C ASP A 1086 55.38 -20.33 -37.57
N ALA A 1087 55.96 -19.18 -37.91
CA ALA A 1087 55.24 -17.92 -38.10
C ALA A 1087 54.18 -17.99 -39.22
N ILE A 1088 54.47 -18.67 -40.34
CA ILE A 1088 53.49 -18.87 -41.42
C ILE A 1088 52.36 -19.79 -40.97
N LYS A 1089 52.68 -20.87 -40.23
CA LYS A 1089 51.67 -21.78 -39.69
C LYS A 1089 50.77 -21.12 -38.64
N THR A 1090 51.32 -20.27 -37.78
CA THR A 1090 50.52 -19.52 -36.79
C THR A 1090 49.62 -18.52 -37.48
N ALA A 1091 50.12 -17.78 -38.47
CA ALA A 1091 49.32 -16.83 -39.25
C ALA A 1091 48.13 -17.51 -39.94
N PHE A 1092 48.33 -18.67 -40.58
CA PHE A 1092 47.22 -19.40 -41.21
C PHE A 1092 46.23 -19.98 -40.20
N LYS A 1093 46.67 -20.41 -39.00
CA LYS A 1093 45.76 -20.83 -37.93
C LYS A 1093 44.90 -19.68 -37.40
N GLU A 1094 45.48 -18.49 -37.26
CA GLU A 1094 44.74 -17.29 -36.87
C GLU A 1094 43.71 -16.89 -37.94
N ALA A 1095 44.06 -17.02 -39.22
CA ALA A 1095 43.11 -16.79 -40.32
C ALA A 1095 41.99 -17.85 -40.37
N GLU A 1096 42.26 -19.13 -40.07
CA GLU A 1096 41.23 -20.17 -39.98
C GLU A 1096 40.28 -19.96 -38.79
N ALA A 1097 40.76 -19.36 -37.68
CA ALA A 1097 39.93 -19.06 -36.52
C ALA A 1097 38.83 -18.00 -36.78
N VAL A 1098 38.94 -17.22 -37.87
CA VAL A 1098 37.92 -16.26 -38.32
C VAL A 1098 36.74 -16.96 -39.02
N SER A 1099 36.82 -18.28 -39.25
CA SER A 1099 35.74 -19.04 -39.89
C SER A 1099 34.42 -18.99 -39.09
N LEU A 1100 33.32 -18.77 -39.82
CA LEU A 1100 31.97 -18.85 -39.26
C LEU A 1100 31.39 -20.26 -39.55
N PRO A 1101 30.47 -20.78 -38.71
CA PRO A 1101 29.83 -22.09 -38.95
C PRO A 1101 29.17 -22.20 -40.34
N ASP A 1102 28.61 -21.09 -40.83
CA ASP A 1102 27.94 -21.01 -42.13
C ASP A 1102 28.89 -20.77 -43.31
N VAL A 1103 30.12 -20.31 -43.06
CA VAL A 1103 31.15 -20.01 -44.08
C VAL A 1103 32.52 -20.52 -43.60
N PRO A 1104 32.81 -21.82 -43.78
CA PRO A 1104 34.09 -22.40 -43.36
C PRO A 1104 35.22 -22.00 -44.31
N ILE A 1105 36.28 -21.39 -43.76
CA ILE A 1105 37.52 -21.08 -44.48
C ILE A 1105 38.46 -22.29 -44.39
N ARG A 1106 38.97 -22.76 -45.53
CA ARG A 1106 39.98 -23.82 -45.58
C ARG A 1106 41.22 -23.35 -46.31
N VAL A 1107 42.37 -23.48 -45.67
CA VAL A 1107 43.67 -23.20 -46.30
C VAL A 1107 44.24 -24.49 -46.90
N LYS A 1108 44.72 -24.42 -48.15
CA LYS A 1108 45.45 -25.50 -48.82
C LYS A 1108 46.80 -24.98 -49.29
N LEU A 1109 47.85 -25.76 -49.01
CA LEU A 1109 49.17 -25.54 -49.60
C LEU A 1109 49.15 -26.03 -51.05
N VAL A 1110 49.55 -25.18 -52.01
CA VAL A 1110 49.75 -25.59 -53.41
C VAL A 1110 51.23 -25.94 -53.62
N ALA A 1111 52.13 -25.01 -53.33
CA ALA A 1111 53.58 -25.20 -53.29
C ALA A 1111 54.21 -23.99 -52.60
N PRO A 1112 55.20 -24.10 -51.70
CA PRO A 1112 55.82 -22.91 -51.12
C PRO A 1112 56.42 -22.01 -52.22
N PRO A 1113 56.18 -20.67 -52.25
CA PRO A 1113 55.46 -19.82 -51.27
C PRO A 1113 53.95 -19.55 -51.55
N LEU A 1114 53.30 -20.33 -52.43
CA LEU A 1114 51.89 -20.24 -52.83
C LEU A 1114 50.94 -21.09 -51.97
N TYR A 1115 49.92 -20.42 -51.41
CA TYR A 1115 48.84 -20.97 -50.61
C TYR A 1115 47.49 -20.55 -51.19
N VAL A 1116 46.44 -21.32 -50.93
CA VAL A 1116 45.09 -21.03 -51.42
C VAL A 1116 44.10 -21.12 -50.28
N MET A 1117 43.29 -20.08 -50.08
CA MET A 1117 42.15 -20.11 -49.19
C MET A 1117 40.86 -20.33 -49.97
N ILE A 1118 40.04 -21.28 -49.52
CA ILE A 1118 38.79 -21.66 -50.17
C ILE A 1118 37.67 -21.54 -49.15
N THR A 1119 36.59 -20.86 -49.53
CA THR A 1119 35.33 -20.84 -48.79
C THR A 1119 34.20 -21.30 -49.70
N ASN A 1120 33.27 -22.07 -49.12
CA ASN A 1120 32.00 -22.36 -49.76
C ASN A 1120 30.94 -21.55 -49.01
N ALA A 1121 30.37 -20.54 -49.67
CA ALA A 1121 29.35 -19.69 -49.07
C ALA A 1121 28.07 -19.73 -49.91
N LEU A 1122 26.91 -19.76 -49.24
CA LEU A 1122 25.61 -19.62 -49.90
C LEU A 1122 25.36 -18.17 -50.33
N ASP A 1123 25.87 -17.22 -49.55
CA ASP A 1123 25.84 -15.80 -49.87
C ASP A 1123 27.24 -15.34 -50.34
N LYS A 1124 27.29 -14.86 -51.57
CA LYS A 1124 28.53 -14.41 -52.22
C LYS A 1124 29.15 -13.22 -51.50
N GLN A 1125 28.35 -12.30 -50.93
CA GLN A 1125 28.88 -11.10 -50.28
C GLN A 1125 29.47 -11.41 -48.91
N LEU A 1126 28.71 -12.12 -48.05
CA LEU A 1126 29.23 -12.58 -46.76
C LEU A 1126 30.48 -13.48 -46.92
N GLY A 1127 30.52 -14.29 -47.97
CA GLY A 1127 31.69 -15.11 -48.30
C GLY A 1127 32.93 -14.30 -48.71
N ILE A 1128 32.75 -13.18 -49.40
CA ILE A 1128 33.85 -12.26 -49.75
C ILE A 1128 34.32 -11.51 -48.50
N ASP A 1129 33.40 -10.93 -47.73
CA ASP A 1129 33.73 -10.14 -46.54
C ASP A 1129 34.48 -10.95 -45.48
N THR A 1130 34.08 -12.20 -45.26
CA THR A 1130 34.76 -13.11 -44.33
C THR A 1130 36.15 -13.51 -44.85
N MET A 1131 36.29 -13.72 -46.15
CA MET A 1131 37.58 -14.02 -46.78
C MET A 1131 38.53 -12.81 -46.73
N GLU A 1132 38.04 -11.59 -46.97
CA GLU A 1132 38.82 -10.36 -46.84
C GLU A 1132 39.30 -10.11 -45.40
N LYS A 1133 38.43 -10.35 -44.41
CA LYS A 1133 38.81 -10.26 -42.99
C LYS A 1133 39.90 -11.27 -42.62
N ALA A 1134 39.79 -12.51 -43.08
CA ALA A 1134 40.81 -13.53 -42.84
C ALA A 1134 42.15 -13.19 -43.51
N ILE A 1135 42.11 -12.62 -44.72
CA ILE A 1135 43.31 -12.09 -45.41
C ILE A 1135 43.96 -10.97 -44.60
N ALA A 1136 43.18 -10.03 -44.06
CA ALA A 1136 43.71 -8.90 -43.28
C ALA A 1136 44.39 -9.37 -41.98
N VAL A 1137 43.79 -10.32 -41.26
CA VAL A 1137 44.40 -10.94 -40.06
C VAL A 1137 45.70 -11.65 -40.41
N LEU A 1138 45.72 -12.39 -41.54
CA LEU A 1138 46.92 -13.05 -42.03
C LEU A 1138 48.04 -12.06 -42.33
N GLU A 1139 47.72 -10.94 -42.98
CA GLU A 1139 48.67 -9.88 -43.32
C GLU A 1139 49.27 -9.23 -42.07
N GLU A 1140 48.44 -8.93 -41.05
CA GLU A 1140 48.90 -8.40 -39.78
C GLU A 1140 49.84 -9.37 -39.03
N SER A 1141 49.47 -10.65 -38.97
CA SER A 1141 50.30 -11.67 -38.32
C SER A 1141 51.65 -11.82 -39.03
N ILE A 1142 51.68 -11.82 -40.36
CA ILE A 1142 52.91 -12.00 -41.15
C ILE A 1142 53.81 -10.77 -41.05
N LYS A 1143 53.24 -9.55 -41.02
CA LYS A 1143 54.01 -8.31 -40.82
C LYS A 1143 54.68 -8.26 -39.44
N LYS A 1144 54.01 -8.74 -38.38
CA LYS A 1144 54.61 -8.86 -37.04
C LYS A 1144 55.86 -9.75 -37.05
N SER A 1145 55.85 -10.81 -37.85
CA SER A 1145 56.98 -11.73 -38.04
C SER A 1145 57.94 -11.34 -39.17
N LYS A 1146 57.95 -10.07 -39.63
CA LYS A 1146 58.80 -9.56 -40.73
C LYS A 1146 58.70 -10.34 -42.05
N GLY A 1147 57.54 -10.95 -42.33
CA GLY A 1147 57.24 -11.57 -43.61
C GLY A 1147 56.54 -10.61 -44.58
N ASN A 1148 56.39 -11.04 -45.83
CA ASN A 1148 55.71 -10.29 -46.88
C ASN A 1148 54.64 -11.16 -47.56
N MET A 1149 53.51 -10.55 -47.93
CA MET A 1149 52.33 -11.22 -48.47
C MET A 1149 51.84 -10.53 -49.75
N VAL A 1150 51.46 -11.30 -50.76
CA VAL A 1150 50.79 -10.81 -51.98
C VAL A 1150 49.52 -11.63 -52.23
N THR A 1151 48.38 -10.97 -52.41
CA THR A 1151 47.08 -11.61 -52.67
C THR A 1151 46.63 -11.42 -54.11
N LYS A 1152 46.13 -12.50 -54.73
CA LYS A 1152 45.35 -12.45 -55.97
C LYS A 1152 43.97 -13.08 -55.71
N MET A 1153 42.93 -12.25 -55.74
CA MET A 1153 41.54 -12.69 -55.63
C MET A 1153 41.01 -13.06 -57.02
N SER A 1154 40.33 -14.22 -57.15
CA SER A 1154 39.75 -14.71 -58.41
C SER A 1154 38.31 -15.18 -58.24
#